data_AF-D7J3N6-F1
#
_entry.id   AF-D7J3N6-F1
#
_cell.length_a   1.000
_cell.length_b   1.000
_cell.length_c   1.000
_cell.angle_alpha   90.00
_cell.angle_beta   90.00
_cell.angle_gamma   90.00
#
_symmetry.space_group_name_H-M   'P 1'
#
loop_
_entity.id
_entity.type
_entity.pdbx_description
1 polymer ?
#
loop_
_entity_poly.entity_id
_entity_poly.type
_entity_poly.pdbx_seq_one_letter_code
_entity_poly.pdbx_strand_id
1 'polypeptide(L)'
;MKKILNALFLTLLAVFTFSSCSDVPAPYDILGEGDVPGLTGDGTKENPYNIATASLKQDGSVAWVQGYIVGSADGASLADGSKFEAPFVGASNILIADDVNEKDYKKCIPVQLVAGTDLRAQLNLVDNAANLGQVVIIKGTLENYFKQAGVKAPTAAVLNGKEIGDGGDPAPGGSLVELLDPSNPVNQVVNTFDDAETDKDYVKEGYVNLAEVGSRTWRGKPFNNNGLIQATAYGSKESSIISWFVTPAVNTAQMAVKKVTFDCISAYYKDGNKLEVYFLEKDGNNLKQTLLDVGTLPQNSEGYSDAKTLTGDLTSIGDKVGFIGFKFVGSETASGTYQIDNLYVGVEPGEGPGPGPDPVGDGTKEKPYDVTTALSLSTATGTTVAWVKGYIVGSVNSDNASSSVDGPEDIIFGVTGIRATALVIAGSANETDYKKCMVIGFGSDSPAAKAALNLVDHPENLGKEVLLQGVLKYAFSAPGMKTITEHEFVSSEEPEPGKVYTSSIALPEGTSTDVNKASGGKVTVEGTEYPILKLGTGSALGFWSSPALQTGASKLSFFAVGWTGKTGQLTVIIENGGTFEGGGTSKVIPLDGKTAGAANSSPFTITPADTDFYEYTMTGITASTTIKFTTEGATSDKRAIIFGVNIK
;
A
#
# COMPACT_ATOMS: atom_id res chain seq x y z
N MET A 1 -51.56 31.45 -15.16
CA MET A 1 -51.94 31.96 -16.51
C MET A 1 -50.95 31.33 -17.49
N LYS A 2 -51.37 30.56 -18.51
CA LYS A 2 -51.74 31.01 -19.88
C LYS A 2 -50.62 31.85 -20.54
N LYS A 3 -50.05 31.57 -21.72
CA LYS A 3 -50.31 30.60 -22.83
C LYS A 3 -49.04 30.50 -23.73
N ILE A 4 -48.62 29.33 -24.23
CA ILE A 4 -48.84 28.72 -25.58
C ILE A 4 -48.31 29.52 -26.80
N LEU A 5 -47.26 29.00 -27.48
CA LEU A 5 -47.15 28.71 -28.94
C LEU A 5 -45.77 28.07 -29.27
N ASN A 6 -45.52 26.97 -30.02
CA ASN A 6 -46.29 25.82 -30.54
C ASN A 6 -46.43 25.61 -32.08
N ALA A 7 -45.34 25.48 -32.86
CA ALA A 7 -45.30 24.83 -34.20
C ALA A 7 -43.87 24.29 -34.51
N LEU A 8 -43.52 23.03 -34.85
CA LEU A 8 -44.17 21.79 -35.38
C LEU A 8 -43.91 21.56 -36.90
N PHE A 9 -43.71 20.28 -37.28
CA PHE A 9 -43.44 19.69 -38.62
C PHE A 9 -41.97 19.79 -39.13
N LEU A 10 -41.36 18.75 -39.72
CA LEU A 10 -41.73 17.32 -39.85
C LEU A 10 -40.49 16.42 -40.04
N THR A 11 -40.62 15.15 -39.65
CA THR A 11 -39.69 14.04 -39.89
C THR A 11 -39.41 13.72 -41.37
N LEU A 12 -38.22 13.20 -41.68
CA LEU A 12 -38.08 12.19 -42.72
C LEU A 12 -37.05 11.13 -42.34
N LEU A 13 -37.49 9.86 -42.37
CA LEU A 13 -36.71 8.68 -42.03
C LEU A 13 -36.11 8.10 -43.31
N ALA A 14 -34.81 7.77 -43.31
CA ALA A 14 -34.19 6.99 -44.37
C ALA A 14 -33.23 5.96 -43.76
N VAL A 15 -33.64 4.70 -43.74
CA VAL A 15 -32.82 3.58 -43.27
C VAL A 15 -32.02 3.05 -44.45
N PHE A 16 -30.68 3.02 -44.31
CA PHE A 16 -29.81 2.17 -45.11
C PHE A 16 -28.90 1.37 -44.18
N THR A 17 -29.04 0.05 -44.22
CA THR A 17 -28.16 -0.90 -43.55
C THR A 17 -27.25 -1.57 -44.58
N PHE A 18 -25.93 -1.43 -44.44
CA PHE A 18 -24.95 -2.39 -44.94
C PHE A 18 -23.73 -2.43 -44.02
N SER A 19 -23.00 -3.55 -44.07
CA SER A 19 -22.17 -4.04 -42.95
C SER A 19 -20.68 -3.70 -43.02
N SER A 20 -20.04 -3.90 -41.85
CA SER A 20 -18.64 -4.29 -41.60
C SER A 20 -17.48 -3.32 -41.90
N CYS A 21 -16.87 -2.88 -40.79
CA CYS A 21 -15.43 -2.81 -40.50
C CYS A 21 -14.45 -2.17 -41.51
N SER A 22 -13.94 -0.99 -41.16
CA SER A 22 -12.53 -0.86 -40.72
C SER A 22 -12.27 0.45 -39.98
N ASP A 23 -11.90 0.32 -38.70
CA ASP A 23 -10.88 1.10 -37.98
C ASP A 23 -10.48 2.51 -38.51
N VAL A 24 -10.93 3.56 -37.81
CA VAL A 24 -10.36 4.93 -37.87
C VAL A 24 -10.50 5.58 -36.49
N PRO A 25 -9.39 5.84 -35.75
CA PRO A 25 -9.43 6.69 -34.57
C PRO A 25 -9.80 8.14 -34.92
N ALA A 26 -10.59 8.80 -34.09
CA ALA A 26 -11.03 10.17 -34.33
C ALA A 26 -9.84 11.17 -34.32
N PRO A 27 -9.87 12.23 -35.15
CA PRO A 27 -8.79 13.20 -35.23
C PRO A 27 -8.70 14.07 -33.97
N TYR A 28 -7.49 14.47 -33.60
CA TYR A 28 -7.22 15.41 -32.52
C TYR A 28 -7.86 16.78 -32.79
N ASP A 29 -8.45 17.38 -31.75
CA ASP A 29 -9.06 18.71 -31.82
C ASP A 29 -8.02 19.80 -32.12
N ILE A 30 -8.25 20.54 -33.21
CA ILE A 30 -7.58 21.81 -33.49
C ILE A 30 -8.52 22.92 -33.00
N LEU A 31 -8.14 23.62 -31.93
CA LEU A 31 -8.88 24.79 -31.43
C LEU A 31 -8.08 26.08 -31.68
N GLY A 32 -8.76 27.06 -32.27
CA GLY A 32 -8.17 28.32 -32.73
C GLY A 32 -8.18 29.46 -31.70
N GLU A 33 -7.69 30.62 -32.14
CA GLU A 33 -7.41 31.81 -31.34
C GLU A 33 -8.62 32.40 -30.57
N GLY A 34 -8.37 32.90 -29.35
CA GLY A 34 -9.30 33.78 -28.63
C GLY A 34 -9.03 33.94 -27.13
N ASP A 35 -8.33 35.01 -26.76
CA ASP A 35 -8.13 35.58 -25.41
C ASP A 35 -7.40 34.75 -24.32
N VAL A 36 -6.32 35.37 -23.79
CA VAL A 36 -5.48 34.97 -22.63
C VAL A 36 -5.17 33.47 -22.45
N PRO A 37 -4.03 32.97 -22.96
CA PRO A 37 -3.64 31.57 -22.77
C PRO A 37 -3.42 31.21 -21.30
N GLY A 38 -4.28 30.34 -20.78
CA GLY A 38 -3.91 29.49 -19.65
C GLY A 38 -2.77 28.54 -20.08
N LEU A 39 -1.93 28.14 -19.13
CA LEU A 39 -0.78 27.24 -19.36
C LEU A 39 -1.25 25.98 -20.13
N THR A 40 -0.82 25.81 -21.39
CA THR A 40 -1.40 24.80 -22.31
C THR A 40 -0.71 23.43 -22.24
N GLY A 41 0.01 23.17 -21.14
CA GLY A 41 0.66 21.92 -20.77
C GLY A 41 1.10 22.03 -19.31
N ASP A 42 1.38 20.92 -18.64
CA ASP A 42 1.84 20.91 -17.24
C ASP A 42 3.37 20.74 -17.11
N GLY A 43 4.05 20.33 -18.19
CA GLY A 43 5.51 20.17 -18.25
C GLY A 43 5.97 18.72 -18.08
N THR A 44 5.03 17.77 -17.93
CA THR A 44 5.30 16.32 -18.02
C THR A 44 5.62 15.89 -19.45
N LYS A 45 6.11 14.65 -19.62
CA LYS A 45 6.43 14.08 -20.94
C LYS A 45 5.19 13.86 -21.79
N GLU A 46 4.08 13.54 -21.12
CA GLU A 46 2.75 13.26 -21.67
C GLU A 46 2.00 14.54 -22.02
N ASN A 47 2.27 15.64 -21.30
CA ASN A 47 1.64 16.95 -21.46
C ASN A 47 2.67 18.09 -21.41
N PRO A 48 3.61 18.15 -22.38
CA PRO A 48 4.73 19.08 -22.38
C PRO A 48 4.29 20.54 -22.57
N TYR A 49 5.10 21.47 -22.08
CA TYR A 49 4.88 22.89 -22.38
C TYR A 49 5.09 23.17 -23.87
N ASN A 50 4.22 23.96 -24.48
CA ASN A 50 4.47 24.57 -25.80
C ASN A 50 5.47 25.74 -25.67
N ILE A 51 5.88 26.30 -26.81
CA ILE A 51 6.91 27.34 -26.84
C ILE A 51 6.46 28.61 -26.12
N ALA A 52 5.18 29.00 -26.27
CA ALA A 52 4.61 30.11 -25.51
C ALA A 52 4.69 29.92 -23.98
N THR A 53 4.32 28.75 -23.47
CA THR A 53 4.33 28.44 -22.03
C THR A 53 5.76 28.35 -21.49
N ALA A 54 6.64 27.63 -22.18
CA ALA A 54 8.05 27.49 -21.79
C ALA A 54 8.81 28.82 -21.83
N SER A 55 8.40 29.75 -22.71
CA SER A 55 8.97 31.11 -22.77
C SER A 55 8.60 31.98 -21.58
N LEU A 56 7.42 31.77 -20.99
CA LEU A 56 6.94 32.53 -19.83
C LEU A 56 7.43 31.96 -18.50
N LYS A 57 7.62 30.64 -18.42
CA LYS A 57 7.91 29.92 -17.17
C LYS A 57 9.29 30.28 -16.60
N GLN A 58 10.37 29.98 -17.35
CA GLN A 58 11.77 30.47 -17.17
C GLN A 58 12.25 30.69 -15.71
N ASP A 59 11.90 29.78 -14.81
CA ASP A 59 12.10 29.89 -13.36
C ASP A 59 13.18 28.94 -12.82
N GLY A 60 13.91 28.26 -13.71
CA GLY A 60 14.90 27.24 -13.35
C GLY A 60 14.31 25.85 -13.09
N SER A 61 13.00 25.66 -13.24
CA SER A 61 12.40 24.31 -13.19
C SER A 61 12.88 23.43 -14.34
N VAL A 62 12.90 22.11 -14.12
CA VAL A 62 13.12 21.12 -15.18
C VAL A 62 11.77 20.66 -15.72
N ALA A 63 11.54 20.81 -17.02
CA ALA A 63 10.29 20.46 -17.68
C ALA A 63 10.53 19.90 -19.08
N TRP A 64 9.52 19.21 -19.61
CA TRP A 64 9.45 18.85 -21.02
C TRP A 64 8.82 19.99 -21.84
N VAL A 65 9.45 20.31 -22.96
CA VAL A 65 9.02 21.34 -23.91
C VAL A 65 8.85 20.71 -25.29
N GLN A 66 7.73 20.96 -25.96
CA GLN A 66 7.46 20.50 -27.32
C GLN A 66 7.59 21.65 -28.32
N GLY A 67 8.19 21.36 -29.48
CA GLY A 67 8.20 22.27 -30.63
C GLY A 67 8.80 21.62 -31.89
N TYR A 68 8.70 22.32 -33.01
CA TYR A 68 9.38 21.95 -34.26
C TYR A 68 10.81 22.45 -34.26
N ILE A 69 11.77 21.63 -34.69
CA ILE A 69 13.16 22.05 -34.90
C ILE A 69 13.22 22.93 -36.15
N VAL A 70 13.30 24.24 -35.99
CA VAL A 70 13.26 25.21 -37.10
C VAL A 70 14.63 25.73 -37.55
N GLY A 71 15.69 25.46 -36.78
CA GLY A 71 17.03 25.94 -37.11
C GLY A 71 18.08 25.67 -36.03
N SER A 72 19.23 26.34 -36.17
CA SER A 72 20.29 26.42 -35.16
C SER A 72 20.91 27.82 -35.19
N ALA A 73 21.79 28.13 -34.24
CA ALA A 73 22.47 29.42 -34.16
C ALA A 73 23.99 29.28 -34.15
N ASP A 74 24.63 30.15 -34.92
CA ASP A 74 26.09 30.28 -35.02
C ASP A 74 26.60 31.38 -34.07
N GLY A 75 27.69 31.12 -33.35
CA GLY A 75 28.28 32.10 -32.43
C GLY A 75 27.49 32.28 -31.13
N ALA A 76 27.34 33.52 -30.67
CA ALA A 76 26.82 33.86 -29.33
C ALA A 76 25.64 34.85 -29.31
N SER A 77 25.02 35.11 -30.48
CA SER A 77 23.90 36.04 -30.65
C SER A 77 22.86 35.40 -31.56
N LEU A 78 21.60 35.29 -31.12
CA LEU A 78 20.53 34.81 -32.01
C LEU A 78 20.16 35.82 -33.08
N ALA A 79 20.28 37.11 -32.80
CA ALA A 79 19.98 38.18 -33.76
C ALA A 79 20.88 38.12 -35.02
N ASP A 80 22.15 37.77 -34.83
CA ASP A 80 23.15 37.73 -35.90
C ASP A 80 23.45 36.29 -36.39
N GLY A 81 23.22 35.31 -35.51
CA GLY A 81 23.67 33.94 -35.67
C GLY A 81 22.61 32.94 -36.10
N SER A 82 21.31 33.24 -35.97
CA SER A 82 20.26 32.25 -36.29
C SER A 82 20.28 31.86 -37.78
N LYS A 83 20.20 30.56 -38.04
CA LYS A 83 20.07 29.91 -39.36
C LYS A 83 18.85 29.01 -39.33
N PHE A 84 17.97 29.17 -40.31
CA PHE A 84 16.73 28.40 -40.44
C PHE A 84 16.66 27.55 -41.71
N GLU A 85 17.80 27.46 -42.42
CA GLU A 85 18.00 26.75 -43.68
C GLU A 85 19.46 26.24 -43.72
N ALA A 86 19.70 25.14 -44.41
CA ALA A 86 21.02 24.55 -44.57
C ALA A 86 21.93 25.41 -45.49
N PRO A 87 23.27 25.40 -45.31
CA PRO A 87 24.04 24.57 -44.37
C PRO A 87 24.09 25.14 -42.95
N PHE A 88 23.90 24.26 -41.97
CA PHE A 88 24.09 24.57 -40.55
C PHE A 88 25.55 24.33 -40.15
N VAL A 89 26.12 25.17 -39.27
CA VAL A 89 27.47 24.98 -38.72
C VAL A 89 27.53 24.99 -37.18
N GLY A 90 26.54 25.58 -36.51
CA GLY A 90 26.36 25.48 -35.06
C GLY A 90 25.82 24.12 -34.58
N ALA A 91 26.70 23.18 -34.24
CA ALA A 91 26.31 21.87 -33.66
C ALA A 91 26.04 21.90 -32.14
N SER A 92 26.10 23.06 -31.48
CA SER A 92 25.99 23.23 -30.02
C SER A 92 24.59 23.57 -29.53
N ASN A 93 23.62 23.74 -30.43
CA ASN A 93 22.26 24.14 -30.12
C ASN A 93 21.30 23.80 -31.28
N ILE A 94 20.00 23.85 -30.98
CA ILE A 94 18.91 23.91 -31.96
C ILE A 94 17.92 25.01 -31.53
N LEU A 95 17.12 25.50 -32.48
CA LEU A 95 16.02 26.42 -32.26
C LEU A 95 14.71 25.65 -32.42
N ILE A 96 13.81 25.74 -31.44
CA ILE A 96 12.47 25.16 -31.50
C ILE A 96 11.36 26.23 -31.50
N ALA A 97 10.29 26.02 -32.27
CA ALA A 97 9.16 26.94 -32.41
C ALA A 97 7.81 26.19 -32.51
N ASP A 98 6.70 26.88 -32.23
CA ASP A 98 5.34 26.32 -32.37
C ASP A 98 4.92 26.14 -33.86
N ASP A 99 5.47 26.97 -34.77
CA ASP A 99 5.29 26.83 -36.24
C ASP A 99 6.56 26.24 -36.88
N VAL A 100 6.40 25.17 -37.64
CA VAL A 100 7.47 24.47 -38.39
C VAL A 100 8.20 25.36 -39.40
N ASN A 101 7.58 26.46 -39.84
CA ASN A 101 8.13 27.42 -40.78
C ASN A 101 8.68 28.70 -40.12
N GLU A 102 8.71 28.79 -38.79
CA GLU A 102 9.12 30.01 -38.10
C GLU A 102 10.56 30.43 -38.45
N LYS A 103 10.74 31.73 -38.71
CA LYS A 103 12.02 32.38 -39.10
C LYS A 103 12.37 33.59 -38.21
N ASP A 104 11.49 34.00 -37.31
CA ASP A 104 11.80 35.00 -36.28
C ASP A 104 12.37 34.32 -35.03
N TYR A 105 13.68 34.50 -34.81
CA TYR A 105 14.39 33.94 -33.66
C TYR A 105 13.80 34.35 -32.30
N LYS A 106 13.04 35.45 -32.23
CA LYS A 106 12.39 35.93 -31.00
C LYS A 106 11.20 35.08 -30.56
N LYS A 107 10.64 34.29 -31.48
CA LYS A 107 9.58 33.31 -31.21
C LYS A 107 10.10 31.88 -31.06
N CYS A 108 11.41 31.70 -31.15
CA CYS A 108 12.07 30.42 -30.96
C CYS A 108 12.62 30.30 -29.54
N ILE A 109 12.61 29.10 -28.99
CA ILE A 109 13.42 28.75 -27.80
C ILE A 109 14.73 28.12 -28.29
N PRO A 110 15.91 28.70 -27.98
CA PRO A 110 17.18 28.00 -28.12
C PRO A 110 17.31 26.87 -27.09
N VAL A 111 17.69 25.69 -27.57
CA VAL A 111 18.00 24.52 -26.74
C VAL A 111 19.49 24.21 -26.80
N GLN A 112 20.14 24.07 -25.64
CA GLN A 112 21.57 23.77 -25.54
C GLN A 112 21.86 22.30 -25.87
N LEU A 113 22.79 22.01 -26.78
CA LEU A 113 23.28 20.66 -27.05
C LEU A 113 24.73 20.50 -26.53
N VAL A 114 24.83 19.88 -25.35
CA VAL A 114 26.09 19.72 -24.60
C VAL A 114 27.06 18.80 -25.35
N ALA A 115 28.35 19.14 -25.34
CA ALA A 115 29.37 18.35 -26.05
C ALA A 115 29.50 16.92 -25.47
N GLY A 116 29.52 15.91 -26.35
CA GLY A 116 29.68 14.51 -25.95
C GLY A 116 28.43 13.80 -25.46
N THR A 117 27.23 14.40 -25.57
CA THR A 117 25.96 13.75 -25.23
C THR A 117 25.26 13.13 -26.43
N ASP A 118 24.44 12.11 -26.19
CA ASP A 118 23.60 11.49 -27.22
C ASP A 118 22.57 12.46 -27.82
N LEU A 119 22.04 13.39 -27.00
CA LEU A 119 21.16 14.46 -27.49
C LEU A 119 21.89 15.31 -28.53
N ARG A 120 23.15 15.70 -28.29
CA ARG A 120 23.91 16.45 -29.30
C ARG A 120 24.19 15.60 -30.53
N ALA A 121 24.61 14.34 -30.36
CA ALA A 121 24.92 13.45 -31.47
C ALA A 121 23.71 13.21 -32.39
N GLN A 122 22.50 13.08 -31.83
CA GLN A 122 21.29 12.74 -32.58
C GLN A 122 20.42 13.94 -32.99
N LEU A 123 20.46 15.08 -32.28
CA LEU A 123 19.57 16.22 -32.57
C LEU A 123 20.21 17.32 -33.43
N ASN A 124 21.55 17.47 -33.42
CA ASN A 124 22.19 18.63 -34.06
C ASN A 124 22.03 18.63 -35.59
N LEU A 125 21.75 19.81 -36.17
CA LEU A 125 21.45 19.95 -37.60
C LEU A 125 22.68 19.95 -38.52
N VAL A 126 23.90 19.97 -37.98
CA VAL A 126 25.13 19.89 -38.79
C VAL A 126 25.33 18.46 -39.28
N ASP A 127 25.21 17.50 -38.36
CA ASP A 127 25.32 16.07 -38.66
C ASP A 127 23.98 15.46 -39.10
N ASN A 128 22.85 15.99 -38.59
CA ASN A 128 21.50 15.45 -38.78
C ASN A 128 20.56 16.48 -39.44
N ALA A 129 20.93 17.03 -40.61
CA ALA A 129 20.14 18.05 -41.31
C ALA A 129 18.67 17.63 -41.61
N ALA A 130 18.38 16.33 -41.66
CA ALA A 130 17.03 15.78 -41.83
C ALA A 130 16.09 16.02 -40.62
N ASN A 131 16.63 16.41 -39.46
CA ASN A 131 15.85 16.78 -38.28
C ASN A 131 15.15 18.14 -38.43
N LEU A 132 15.52 18.95 -39.43
CA LEU A 132 14.84 20.21 -39.71
C LEU A 132 13.36 19.96 -40.02
N GLY A 133 12.48 20.69 -39.33
CA GLY A 133 11.03 20.57 -39.42
C GLY A 133 10.41 19.39 -38.66
N GLN A 134 11.21 18.58 -37.94
CA GLN A 134 10.69 17.48 -37.11
C GLN A 134 10.20 17.98 -35.75
N VAL A 135 9.21 17.30 -35.17
CA VAL A 135 8.74 17.58 -33.80
C VAL A 135 9.71 16.93 -32.80
N VAL A 136 10.13 17.72 -31.80
CA VAL A 136 10.88 17.23 -30.65
C VAL A 136 10.14 17.59 -29.36
N ILE A 137 10.10 16.63 -28.43
CA ILE A 137 9.72 16.86 -27.03
C ILE A 137 11.02 16.74 -26.22
N ILE A 138 11.48 17.79 -25.55
CA ILE A 138 12.81 17.84 -24.93
C ILE A 138 12.76 18.28 -23.46
N LYS A 139 13.45 17.53 -22.61
CA LYS A 139 13.51 17.70 -21.15
C LYS A 139 14.77 18.47 -20.77
N GLY A 140 14.64 19.61 -20.11
CA GLY A 140 15.78 20.38 -19.61
C GLY A 140 15.37 21.52 -18.68
N THR A 141 16.36 22.28 -18.21
CA THR A 141 16.15 23.42 -17.30
C THR A 141 15.64 24.63 -18.07
N LEU A 142 14.51 25.19 -17.62
CA LEU A 142 13.91 26.41 -18.18
C LEU A 142 14.63 27.65 -17.65
N GLU A 143 15.69 28.07 -18.35
CA GLU A 143 16.50 29.23 -18.00
C GLU A 143 17.07 29.93 -19.24
N ASN A 144 17.46 31.20 -19.06
CA ASN A 144 17.91 32.05 -20.15
C ASN A 144 19.12 31.47 -20.91
N TYR A 145 18.96 31.30 -22.22
CA TYR A 145 20.03 30.93 -23.14
C TYR A 145 20.08 31.92 -24.31
N PHE A 146 21.28 32.31 -24.75
CA PHE A 146 21.49 33.42 -25.68
C PHE A 146 20.83 34.77 -25.28
N LYS A 147 20.59 35.01 -23.99
CA LYS A 147 19.88 36.19 -23.44
C LYS A 147 18.38 36.27 -23.75
N GLN A 148 17.75 35.15 -24.12
CA GLN A 148 16.30 35.00 -24.16
C GLN A 148 15.88 33.69 -23.46
N ALA A 149 14.57 33.46 -23.33
CA ALA A 149 14.02 32.23 -22.76
C ALA A 149 14.60 30.99 -23.45
N GLY A 150 15.11 30.02 -22.68
CA GLY A 150 15.85 28.88 -23.20
C GLY A 150 15.52 27.54 -22.54
N VAL A 151 16.10 26.48 -23.09
CA VAL A 151 16.22 25.16 -22.43
C VAL A 151 17.70 24.80 -22.35
N LYS A 152 18.24 24.68 -21.13
CA LYS A 152 19.65 24.35 -20.89
C LYS A 152 19.81 22.97 -20.28
N ALA A 153 21.03 22.43 -20.43
CA ALA A 153 21.44 21.10 -19.96
C ALA A 153 20.37 19.98 -20.16
N PRO A 154 19.79 19.81 -21.37
CA PRO A 154 18.74 18.82 -21.56
C PRO A 154 19.27 17.39 -21.39
N THR A 155 18.45 16.55 -20.76
CA THR A 155 18.81 15.19 -20.32
C THR A 155 18.15 14.08 -21.14
N ALA A 156 16.96 14.35 -21.68
CA ALA A 156 16.20 13.42 -22.52
C ALA A 156 15.44 14.16 -23.62
N ALA A 157 15.15 13.48 -24.72
CA ALA A 157 14.30 13.97 -25.79
C ALA A 157 13.53 12.82 -26.46
N VAL A 158 12.39 13.14 -27.06
CA VAL A 158 11.65 12.29 -27.99
C VAL A 158 11.65 12.98 -29.34
N LEU A 159 12.24 12.34 -30.36
CA LEU A 159 12.24 12.80 -31.74
C LEU A 159 11.50 11.76 -32.59
N ASN A 160 10.40 12.17 -33.24
CA ASN A 160 9.56 11.27 -34.05
C ASN A 160 9.15 9.96 -33.32
N GLY A 161 8.80 10.06 -32.04
CA GLY A 161 8.43 8.91 -31.19
C GLY A 161 9.61 8.04 -30.73
N LYS A 162 10.84 8.33 -31.14
CA LYS A 162 12.05 7.65 -30.65
C LYS A 162 12.67 8.44 -29.48
N GLU A 163 12.91 7.75 -28.37
CA GLU A 163 13.59 8.32 -27.20
C GLU A 163 15.12 8.44 -27.42
N ILE A 164 15.69 9.51 -26.86
CA ILE A 164 17.09 9.92 -26.99
C ILE A 164 17.55 10.44 -25.62
N GLY A 165 18.70 9.96 -25.13
CA GLY A 165 19.20 10.27 -23.80
C GLY A 165 18.70 9.30 -22.74
N ASP A 166 18.96 9.60 -21.47
CA ASP A 166 18.61 8.72 -20.37
C ASP A 166 17.11 8.84 -20.06
N GLY A 167 16.35 7.80 -20.40
CA GLY A 167 14.89 7.71 -20.25
C GLY A 167 14.41 7.61 -18.81
N GLY A 168 15.22 8.00 -17.83
CA GLY A 168 14.77 8.24 -16.47
C GLY A 168 13.85 9.45 -16.40
N ASP A 169 12.85 9.36 -15.53
CA ASP A 169 12.08 10.51 -15.06
C ASP A 169 13.01 11.62 -14.54
N PRO A 170 12.56 12.89 -14.48
CA PRO A 170 13.36 13.90 -13.79
C PRO A 170 13.54 13.49 -12.32
N ALA A 171 14.78 13.15 -11.95
CA ALA A 171 15.31 13.59 -10.66
C ALA A 171 14.98 15.09 -10.58
N PRO A 172 14.12 15.54 -9.64
CA PRO A 172 13.51 16.85 -9.78
C PRO A 172 14.55 17.96 -9.63
N GLY A 173 14.68 18.82 -10.63
CA GLY A 173 15.28 20.14 -10.44
C GLY A 173 14.31 20.98 -9.62
N GLY A 174 14.43 20.89 -8.30
CA GLY A 174 13.55 21.53 -7.33
C GLY A 174 14.25 21.70 -5.98
N SER A 175 13.68 22.52 -5.10
CA SER A 175 14.21 22.69 -3.75
C SER A 175 13.94 21.43 -2.93
N LEU A 176 14.90 20.97 -2.11
CA LEU A 176 14.73 19.77 -1.30
C LEU A 176 13.43 19.80 -0.46
N VAL A 177 13.04 20.98 0.02
CA VAL A 177 11.80 21.17 0.79
C VAL A 177 10.52 20.86 0.00
N GLU A 178 10.53 21.00 -1.31
CA GLU A 178 9.37 20.77 -2.18
C GLU A 178 9.10 19.27 -2.38
N LEU A 179 10.16 18.46 -2.32
CA LEU A 179 10.11 17.00 -2.55
C LEU A 179 9.76 16.19 -1.30
N LEU A 180 9.90 16.78 -0.11
CA LEU A 180 9.67 16.11 1.17
C LEU A 180 8.19 16.18 1.57
N ASP A 181 7.54 15.03 1.70
CA ASP A 181 6.16 14.92 2.16
C ASP A 181 6.09 14.42 3.62
N PRO A 182 5.71 15.27 4.60
CA PRO A 182 5.62 14.88 6.01
C PRO A 182 4.25 14.28 6.38
N SER A 183 3.32 14.13 5.43
CA SER A 183 1.91 13.79 5.72
C SER A 183 1.69 12.37 6.24
N ASN A 184 2.52 11.40 5.84
CA ASN A 184 2.43 10.01 6.25
C ASN A 184 3.73 9.52 6.95
N PRO A 185 3.97 9.90 8.22
CA PRO A 185 5.19 9.56 8.91
C PRO A 185 5.14 8.16 9.53
N VAL A 186 6.13 7.33 9.21
CA VAL A 186 6.29 5.98 9.76
C VAL A 186 7.03 6.00 11.11
N ASN A 187 6.87 4.95 11.92
CA ASN A 187 7.58 4.83 13.20
C ASN A 187 8.98 4.20 13.07
N GLN A 188 9.30 3.58 11.93
CA GLN A 188 10.62 3.03 11.61
C GLN A 188 10.86 3.03 10.10
N VAL A 189 12.13 3.06 9.69
CA VAL A 189 12.57 2.91 8.29
C VAL A 189 13.69 1.87 8.26
N VAL A 190 13.62 0.92 7.34
CA VAL A 190 14.73 -0.01 7.07
C VAL A 190 14.99 -0.09 5.57
N ASN A 191 16.27 -0.10 5.18
CA ASN A 191 16.69 -0.31 3.80
C ASN A 191 18.06 -0.99 3.72
N THR A 192 18.10 -2.19 3.15
CA THR A 192 19.31 -2.94 2.77
C THR A 192 19.74 -2.67 1.33
N PHE A 193 18.98 -1.86 0.59
CA PHE A 193 19.29 -1.48 -0.79
C PHE A 193 19.48 -2.67 -1.76
N ASP A 194 18.94 -3.86 -1.46
CA ASP A 194 19.04 -5.05 -2.31
C ASP A 194 18.31 -4.90 -3.66
N ASP A 195 17.44 -3.89 -3.76
CA ASP A 195 16.78 -3.41 -4.98
C ASP A 195 17.64 -2.45 -5.81
N ALA A 196 18.84 -2.10 -5.36
CA ALA A 196 19.71 -1.15 -6.05
C ALA A 196 20.37 -1.75 -7.29
N GLU A 197 20.02 -1.23 -8.46
CA GLU A 197 20.64 -1.63 -9.73
C GLU A 197 22.01 -0.97 -9.96
N THR A 198 22.97 -1.76 -10.48
CA THR A 198 24.34 -1.31 -10.75
C THR A 198 24.41 -0.09 -11.64
N ASP A 199 25.01 0.98 -11.11
CA ASP A 199 25.21 2.26 -11.77
C ASP A 199 23.89 2.87 -12.31
N LYS A 200 22.74 2.63 -11.66
CA LYS A 200 21.52 3.43 -11.86
C LYS A 200 21.27 4.36 -10.69
N ASP A 201 20.58 5.47 -10.94
CA ASP A 201 20.07 6.34 -9.89
C ASP A 201 19.13 5.54 -8.97
N TYR A 202 19.36 5.62 -7.66
CA TYR A 202 18.56 4.86 -6.72
C TYR A 202 17.19 5.52 -6.52
N VAL A 203 16.12 4.80 -6.88
CA VAL A 203 14.75 5.26 -6.79
C VAL A 203 13.96 4.25 -5.95
N LYS A 204 13.29 4.73 -4.91
CA LYS A 204 12.43 3.92 -4.03
C LYS A 204 11.28 4.76 -3.53
N GLU A 205 10.09 4.18 -3.43
CA GLU A 205 8.90 4.89 -2.99
C GLU A 205 9.08 5.49 -1.59
N GLY A 206 8.64 6.74 -1.42
CA GLY A 206 8.80 7.51 -0.18
C GLY A 206 10.21 8.07 0.07
N TYR A 207 11.23 7.70 -0.70
CA TYR A 207 12.57 8.29 -0.60
C TYR A 207 12.76 9.43 -1.59
N VAL A 208 13.56 10.43 -1.21
CA VAL A 208 14.00 11.50 -2.11
C VAL A 208 15.48 11.33 -2.43
N ASN A 209 15.82 11.33 -3.72
CA ASN A 209 17.19 11.32 -4.21
C ASN A 209 17.39 12.53 -5.13
N LEU A 210 18.18 13.50 -4.70
CA LEU A 210 18.26 14.83 -5.30
C LEU A 210 19.71 15.25 -5.53
N ALA A 211 20.01 15.79 -6.71
CA ALA A 211 21.19 16.60 -6.95
C ALA A 211 20.87 18.08 -6.67
N GLU A 212 21.27 18.60 -5.50
CA GLU A 212 21.07 20.01 -5.10
C GLU A 212 22.04 20.92 -5.87
N VAL A 213 23.26 20.45 -6.13
CA VAL A 213 24.27 21.14 -6.96
C VAL A 213 25.00 20.12 -7.84
N GLY A 214 25.14 20.45 -9.12
CA GLY A 214 25.78 19.59 -10.11
C GLY A 214 24.89 18.44 -10.60
N SER A 215 25.45 17.53 -11.40
CA SER A 215 24.68 16.52 -12.15
C SER A 215 24.55 15.13 -11.50
N ARG A 216 24.77 15.01 -10.18
CA ARG A 216 24.90 13.69 -9.53
C ARG A 216 24.01 13.48 -8.32
N THR A 217 23.30 12.36 -8.35
CA THR A 217 22.45 11.74 -7.33
C THR A 217 23.19 10.57 -6.66
N TRP A 218 22.53 9.89 -5.71
CA TRP A 218 22.99 8.60 -5.18
C TRP A 218 22.63 7.47 -6.15
N ARG A 219 23.56 6.54 -6.41
CA ARG A 219 23.40 5.46 -7.39
C ARG A 219 23.62 4.08 -6.78
N GLY A 220 22.89 3.09 -7.26
CA GLY A 220 23.08 1.69 -6.86
C GLY A 220 24.47 1.18 -7.23
N LYS A 221 25.11 0.46 -6.31
CA LYS A 221 26.44 -0.11 -6.53
C LYS A 221 26.59 -1.50 -5.87
N PRO A 222 25.64 -2.42 -6.07
CA PRO A 222 25.64 -3.72 -5.40
C PRO A 222 26.94 -4.48 -5.66
N PHE A 223 27.41 -5.18 -4.63
CA PHE A 223 28.70 -5.86 -4.64
C PHE A 223 28.60 -7.18 -3.88
N ASN A 224 29.16 -8.27 -4.44
CA ASN A 224 29.11 -9.62 -3.85
C ASN A 224 27.71 -10.08 -3.40
N ASN A 225 26.67 -9.76 -4.17
CA ASN A 225 25.25 -10.02 -3.86
C ASN A 225 24.69 -9.28 -2.64
N ASN A 226 25.32 -8.17 -2.23
CA ASN A 226 24.82 -7.26 -1.21
C ASN A 226 24.35 -5.96 -1.88
N GLY A 227 23.17 -5.47 -1.51
CA GLY A 227 22.73 -4.11 -1.85
C GLY A 227 23.69 -3.04 -1.31
N LEU A 228 23.73 -1.87 -1.95
CA LEU A 228 24.28 -0.62 -1.39
C LEU A 228 24.11 0.53 -2.40
N ILE A 229 24.12 1.77 -1.90
CA ILE A 229 24.09 2.97 -2.73
C ILE A 229 25.32 3.85 -2.49
N GLN A 230 25.66 4.65 -3.51
CA GLN A 230 26.92 5.39 -3.60
C GLN A 230 26.68 6.85 -4.02
N ALA A 231 27.32 7.78 -3.33
CA ALA A 231 27.55 9.14 -3.82
C ALA A 231 29.05 9.37 -4.08
N THR A 232 29.37 10.00 -5.20
CA THR A 232 30.76 10.27 -5.59
C THR A 232 30.86 11.44 -6.55
N ALA A 233 31.90 12.27 -6.37
CA ALA A 233 32.25 13.32 -7.32
C ALA A 233 33.30 12.85 -8.36
N TYR A 234 33.82 11.62 -8.25
CA TYR A 234 34.87 11.08 -9.13
C TYR A 234 34.47 11.12 -10.61
N GLY A 235 35.25 11.81 -11.43
CA GLY A 235 35.03 11.93 -12.88
C GLY A 235 33.91 12.88 -13.30
N SER A 236 33.27 13.61 -12.36
CA SER A 236 32.28 14.66 -12.69
C SER A 236 32.88 15.80 -13.51
N LYS A 237 34.09 16.25 -13.12
CA LYS A 237 34.72 17.51 -13.57
C LYS A 237 33.89 18.75 -13.21
N GLU A 238 33.04 18.63 -12.19
CA GLU A 238 32.19 19.71 -11.69
C GLU A 238 32.86 20.36 -10.47
N SER A 239 32.84 21.69 -10.40
CA SER A 239 33.48 22.46 -9.32
C SER A 239 32.79 22.29 -7.97
N SER A 240 31.55 21.81 -7.95
CA SER A 240 30.81 21.39 -6.77
C SER A 240 29.77 20.33 -7.14
N ILE A 241 29.66 19.31 -6.30
CA ILE A 241 28.57 18.34 -6.25
C ILE A 241 27.97 18.41 -4.84
N ILE A 242 26.66 18.58 -4.76
CA ILE A 242 25.90 18.38 -3.53
C ILE A 242 24.71 17.48 -3.86
N SER A 243 24.62 16.34 -3.18
CA SER A 243 23.50 15.41 -3.37
C SER A 243 22.91 14.95 -2.05
N TRP A 244 21.60 14.72 -2.05
CA TRP A 244 20.83 14.26 -0.91
C TRP A 244 20.19 12.92 -1.21
N PHE A 245 20.26 12.02 -0.24
CA PHE A 245 19.36 10.88 -0.13
C PHE A 245 18.58 11.00 1.18
N VAL A 246 17.25 10.99 1.12
CA VAL A 246 16.39 11.26 2.27
C VAL A 246 15.35 10.15 2.41
N THR A 247 15.15 9.68 3.64
CA THR A 247 14.13 8.68 3.99
C THR A 247 12.71 9.19 3.79
N PRO A 248 11.69 8.31 3.84
CA PRO A 248 10.34 8.70 4.19
C PRO A 248 10.29 9.50 5.49
N ALA A 249 9.18 10.20 5.70
CA ALA A 249 8.93 10.89 6.96
C ALA A 249 8.89 9.88 8.11
N VAL A 250 9.52 10.23 9.24
CA VAL A 250 9.53 9.45 10.47
C VAL A 250 8.92 10.23 11.62
N ASN A 251 8.09 9.57 12.43
CA ASN A 251 7.58 10.10 13.68
C ASN A 251 8.46 9.62 14.83
N THR A 252 9.39 10.46 15.29
CA THR A 252 10.31 10.11 16.38
C THR A 252 9.56 9.76 17.65
N ALA A 253 8.37 10.32 17.90
CA ALA A 253 7.56 10.03 19.08
C ALA A 253 7.15 8.55 19.16
N GLN A 254 6.94 7.92 18.00
CA GLN A 254 6.44 6.55 17.86
C GLN A 254 7.56 5.50 17.70
N MET A 255 8.82 5.92 17.57
CA MET A 255 9.98 5.03 17.49
C MET A 255 10.17 4.23 18.78
N ALA A 256 10.31 2.90 18.65
CA ALA A 256 10.76 2.05 19.75
C ALA A 256 12.23 2.32 20.12
N VAL A 257 13.07 2.60 19.12
CA VAL A 257 14.50 2.89 19.27
C VAL A 257 14.79 4.29 18.73
N LYS A 258 15.18 5.24 19.58
CA LYS A 258 15.44 6.64 19.20
C LYS A 258 16.81 6.80 18.51
N LYS A 259 17.08 6.05 17.44
CA LYS A 259 18.36 6.05 16.70
C LYS A 259 18.16 6.04 15.18
N VAL A 260 19.19 6.47 14.47
CA VAL A 260 19.53 6.02 13.11
C VAL A 260 20.84 5.24 13.16
N THR A 261 20.92 4.10 12.47
CA THR A 261 22.16 3.33 12.25
C THR A 261 22.28 2.97 10.77
N PHE A 262 23.50 2.99 10.23
CA PHE A 262 23.80 2.60 8.86
C PHE A 262 25.25 2.15 8.75
N ASP A 263 25.54 1.27 7.79
CA ASP A 263 26.91 0.96 7.41
C ASP A 263 27.43 1.98 6.41
N CYS A 264 28.69 2.38 6.55
CA CYS A 264 29.34 3.36 5.71
C CYS A 264 30.70 2.85 5.23
N ILE A 265 30.95 3.00 3.93
CA ILE A 265 32.26 2.76 3.30
C ILE A 265 32.73 4.06 2.68
N SER A 266 34.03 4.34 2.79
CA SER A 266 34.68 5.47 2.09
C SER A 266 35.65 4.95 1.05
N ALA A 267 35.82 5.68 -0.06
CA ALA A 267 36.87 5.38 -1.02
C ALA A 267 37.50 6.62 -1.63
N TYR A 268 38.82 6.52 -1.87
CA TYR A 268 39.64 7.55 -2.51
C TYR A 268 39.47 8.96 -1.90
N TYR A 269 39.29 9.04 -0.58
CA TYR A 269 39.01 10.26 0.16
C TYR A 269 40.00 11.40 -0.18
N LYS A 270 39.46 12.62 -0.26
CA LYS A 270 40.17 13.88 -0.47
C LYS A 270 39.58 14.94 0.45
N ASP A 271 40.44 15.81 0.97
CA ASP A 271 40.00 16.92 1.83
C ASP A 271 38.95 17.79 1.12
N GLY A 272 37.89 18.13 1.86
CA GLY A 272 36.70 18.81 1.35
C GLY A 272 35.58 17.87 0.90
N ASN A 273 35.83 16.56 0.75
CA ASN A 273 34.76 15.59 0.55
C ASN A 273 34.07 15.27 1.87
N LYS A 274 32.74 15.20 1.89
CA LYS A 274 31.95 14.98 3.10
C LYS A 274 30.74 14.10 2.86
N LEU A 275 30.33 13.44 3.94
CA LEU A 275 28.98 12.94 4.17
C LEU A 275 28.49 13.58 5.48
N GLU A 276 27.33 14.24 5.48
CA GLU A 276 26.73 14.87 6.65
C GLU A 276 25.31 14.30 6.82
N VAL A 277 24.94 13.86 8.02
CA VAL A 277 23.63 13.22 8.29
C VAL A 277 22.77 14.16 9.13
N TYR A 278 21.54 14.40 8.70
CA TYR A 278 20.65 15.39 9.30
C TYR A 278 19.29 14.78 9.68
N PHE A 279 18.72 15.26 10.79
CA PHE A 279 17.27 15.25 10.98
C PHE A 279 16.68 16.51 10.33
N LEU A 280 15.75 16.33 9.42
CA LEU A 280 15.13 17.38 8.62
C LEU A 280 13.69 17.64 9.09
N GLU A 281 13.41 18.86 9.54
CA GLU A 281 12.07 19.32 9.93
C GLU A 281 11.51 20.24 8.83
N LYS A 282 10.41 19.85 8.18
CA LYS A 282 9.70 20.68 7.20
C LYS A 282 8.58 21.47 7.86
N ASP A 283 8.62 22.79 7.71
CA ASP A 283 7.60 23.74 8.19
C ASP A 283 7.18 24.66 7.03
N GLY A 284 6.11 24.25 6.33
CA GLY A 284 5.70 24.83 5.06
C GLY A 284 6.82 24.72 4.01
N ASN A 285 7.30 25.88 3.54
CA ASN A 285 8.43 25.97 2.60
C ASN A 285 9.80 26.13 3.29
N ASN A 286 9.87 26.07 4.62
CA ASN A 286 11.12 26.10 5.37
C ASN A 286 11.58 24.68 5.68
N LEU A 287 12.87 24.39 5.49
CA LEU A 287 13.49 23.15 5.90
C LEU A 287 14.56 23.42 6.97
N LYS A 288 14.26 23.07 8.22
CA LYS A 288 15.20 23.17 9.32
C LYS A 288 16.04 21.89 9.38
N GLN A 289 17.37 22.05 9.30
CA GLN A 289 18.33 20.95 9.27
C GLN A 289 19.04 20.86 10.62
N THR A 290 18.90 19.73 11.32
CA THR A 290 19.61 19.44 12.58
C THR A 290 20.67 18.40 12.30
N LEU A 291 21.95 18.76 12.34
CA LEU A 291 23.06 17.83 12.12
C LEU A 291 23.09 16.79 13.24
N LEU A 292 23.19 15.51 12.88
CA LEU A 292 23.30 14.39 13.81
C LEU A 292 24.77 14.02 13.99
N ASP A 293 25.18 13.82 15.24
CA ASP A 293 26.47 13.18 15.53
C ASP A 293 26.32 11.67 15.33
N VAL A 294 26.91 11.17 14.24
CA VAL A 294 26.95 9.74 13.88
C VAL A 294 28.31 9.09 14.21
N GLY A 295 29.18 9.82 14.93
CA GLY A 295 30.57 9.45 15.16
C GLY A 295 31.49 9.72 13.96
N THR A 296 32.71 9.18 14.02
CA THR A 296 33.75 9.44 13.01
C THR A 296 33.52 8.64 11.72
N LEU A 297 33.25 9.32 10.62
CA LEU A 297 33.18 8.74 9.27
C LEU A 297 34.50 8.03 8.88
N PRO A 298 34.46 6.95 8.07
CA PRO A 298 35.65 6.42 7.43
C PRO A 298 36.19 7.41 6.38
N GLN A 299 37.52 7.50 6.21
CA GLN A 299 38.18 8.43 5.30
C GLN A 299 39.40 7.78 4.61
N ASN A 300 39.20 6.65 3.95
CA ASN A 300 40.27 5.92 3.28
C ASN A 300 40.68 6.60 1.96
N SER A 301 41.96 6.97 1.84
CA SER A 301 42.54 7.61 0.66
C SER A 301 42.92 6.65 -0.47
N GLU A 302 43.06 5.36 -0.18
CA GLU A 302 43.54 4.33 -1.13
C GLU A 302 42.56 3.15 -1.23
N GLY A 303 41.75 3.13 -2.29
CA GLY A 303 40.71 2.10 -2.47
C GLY A 303 39.51 2.30 -1.55
N TYR A 304 38.70 1.25 -1.42
CA TYR A 304 37.54 1.21 -0.52
C TYR A 304 37.98 0.78 0.89
N SER A 305 37.42 1.40 1.93
CA SER A 305 37.59 0.94 3.31
C SER A 305 36.79 -0.34 3.59
N ASP A 306 37.07 -1.00 4.70
CA ASP A 306 36.08 -1.89 5.32
C ASP A 306 34.80 -1.08 5.65
N ALA A 307 33.67 -1.78 5.73
CA ALA A 307 32.41 -1.20 6.18
C ALA A 307 32.49 -0.84 7.67
N LYS A 308 31.98 0.35 8.01
CA LYS A 308 31.89 0.84 9.38
C LYS A 308 30.46 1.23 9.69
N THR A 309 29.85 0.54 10.64
CA THR A 309 28.56 0.91 11.23
C THR A 309 28.68 2.24 11.99
N LEU A 310 27.78 3.17 11.69
CA LEU A 310 27.68 4.50 12.30
C LEU A 310 26.27 4.69 12.87
N THR A 311 26.16 5.35 14.02
CA THR A 311 24.91 5.50 14.76
C THR A 311 24.73 6.92 15.26
N GLY A 312 23.59 7.55 14.92
CA GLY A 312 23.16 8.83 15.44
C GLY A 312 22.01 8.69 16.44
N ASP A 313 22.10 9.40 17.58
CA ASP A 313 21.05 9.45 18.60
C ASP A 313 19.99 10.50 18.25
N LEU A 314 18.72 10.07 18.20
CA LEU A 314 17.56 10.92 17.94
C LEU A 314 16.85 11.37 19.23
N THR A 315 17.29 10.94 20.41
CA THR A 315 16.69 11.31 21.70
C THR A 315 16.65 12.83 21.91
N SER A 316 17.69 13.54 21.46
CA SER A 316 17.79 15.01 21.55
C SER A 316 16.87 15.79 20.60
N ILE A 317 16.31 15.13 19.57
CA ILE A 317 15.35 15.72 18.63
C ILE A 317 14.00 15.95 19.32
N GLY A 318 13.66 15.15 20.32
CA GLY A 318 12.34 15.12 20.96
C GLY A 318 11.29 14.46 20.07
N ASP A 319 10.02 14.62 20.45
CA ASP A 319 8.87 14.02 19.77
C ASP A 319 8.41 14.91 18.59
N LYS A 320 8.72 14.48 17.37
CA LYS A 320 8.56 15.25 16.13
C LYS A 320 8.29 14.36 14.92
N VAL A 321 7.77 14.98 13.87
CA VAL A 321 7.81 14.45 12.50
C VAL A 321 8.93 15.13 11.72
N GLY A 322 9.71 14.34 10.98
CA GLY A 322 10.81 14.82 10.14
C GLY A 322 11.39 13.69 9.31
N PHE A 323 12.59 13.88 8.75
CA PHE A 323 13.23 12.90 7.86
C PHE A 323 14.70 12.71 8.23
N ILE A 324 15.30 11.57 7.85
CA ILE A 324 16.75 11.40 7.91
C ILE A 324 17.34 11.69 6.53
N GLY A 325 18.18 12.71 6.42
CA GLY A 325 18.83 13.13 5.18
C GLY A 325 20.34 12.92 5.20
N PHE A 326 20.84 12.21 4.19
CA PHE A 326 22.26 11.97 3.91
C PHE A 326 22.74 12.96 2.84
N LYS A 327 23.51 13.97 3.26
CA LYS A 327 24.09 14.99 2.39
C LYS A 327 25.51 14.61 1.99
N PHE A 328 25.74 14.30 0.72
CA PHE A 328 27.09 14.19 0.16
C PHE A 328 27.54 15.55 -0.38
N VAL A 329 28.81 15.90 -0.14
CA VAL A 329 29.47 17.08 -0.71
C VAL A 329 30.81 16.68 -1.33
N GLY A 330 31.05 17.10 -2.57
CA GLY A 330 32.30 16.84 -3.27
C GLY A 330 32.56 17.83 -4.42
N SER A 331 33.59 17.57 -5.20
CA SER A 331 33.95 18.33 -6.41
C SER A 331 34.97 17.56 -7.24
N GLU A 332 35.43 18.12 -8.37
CA GLU A 332 36.56 17.60 -9.14
C GLU A 332 37.86 17.45 -8.31
N THR A 333 38.07 18.27 -7.27
CA THR A 333 39.22 18.18 -6.35
C THR A 333 38.89 17.35 -5.11
N ALA A 334 37.69 17.52 -4.55
CA ALA A 334 37.12 16.72 -3.47
C ALA A 334 36.39 15.48 -4.02
N SER A 335 37.11 14.68 -4.82
CA SER A 335 36.56 13.64 -5.69
C SER A 335 36.25 12.30 -5.01
N GLY A 336 36.22 12.27 -3.68
CA GLY A 336 35.99 11.07 -2.88
C GLY A 336 34.60 10.46 -3.07
N THR A 337 34.48 9.24 -2.56
CA THR A 337 33.27 8.42 -2.63
C THR A 337 32.83 8.01 -1.24
N TYR A 338 31.53 8.10 -0.97
CA TYR A 338 30.88 7.43 0.15
C TYR A 338 29.84 6.45 -0.37
N GLN A 339 29.76 5.29 0.27
CA GLN A 339 28.69 4.33 0.11
C GLN A 339 27.97 4.16 1.45
N ILE A 340 26.66 3.91 1.40
CA ILE A 340 25.87 3.51 2.55
C ILE A 340 25.08 2.24 2.26
N ASP A 341 24.88 1.47 3.31
CA ASP A 341 24.12 0.21 3.33
C ASP A 341 23.45 0.04 4.71
N ASN A 342 22.58 -0.97 4.87
CA ASN A 342 22.02 -1.41 6.16
C ASN A 342 21.45 -0.25 6.99
N LEU A 343 20.61 0.57 6.36
CA LEU A 343 19.97 1.72 7.00
C LEU A 343 18.82 1.25 7.90
N TYR A 344 18.89 1.58 9.18
CA TYR A 344 17.85 1.40 10.18
C TYR A 344 17.55 2.73 10.88
N VAL A 345 16.29 3.11 10.97
CA VAL A 345 15.80 4.27 11.74
C VAL A 345 14.63 3.80 12.59
N GLY A 346 14.60 4.12 13.87
CA GLY A 346 13.50 3.71 14.76
C GLY A 346 13.62 2.29 15.33
N VAL A 347 14.61 1.48 14.88
CA VAL A 347 14.81 0.06 15.21
C VAL A 347 16.32 -0.29 15.31
N GLU A 348 16.69 -1.41 15.96
CA GLU A 348 18.10 -1.83 16.12
C GLU A 348 18.62 -2.65 14.91
N PRO A 349 19.91 -2.57 14.53
CA PRO A 349 20.45 -3.37 13.43
C PRO A 349 20.31 -4.89 13.64
N GLY A 350 19.97 -5.62 12.58
CA GLY A 350 19.70 -7.06 12.63
C GLY A 350 18.30 -7.42 13.12
N GLU A 351 17.61 -6.51 13.81
CA GLU A 351 16.15 -6.44 13.83
C GLU A 351 15.74 -5.50 12.68
N GLY A 352 15.36 -6.07 11.53
CA GLY A 352 14.82 -5.26 10.43
C GLY A 352 13.46 -4.65 10.79
N PRO A 353 12.57 -4.47 9.81
CA PRO A 353 11.22 -4.91 10.09
C PRO A 353 11.38 -6.42 10.35
N GLY A 354 11.46 -6.82 11.63
CA GLY A 354 11.06 -8.19 11.99
C GLY A 354 9.70 -8.37 11.33
N PRO A 355 9.56 -9.35 10.40
CA PRO A 355 8.76 -9.19 9.20
C PRO A 355 7.43 -8.57 9.53
N GLY A 356 7.14 -7.40 8.93
CA GLY A 356 5.75 -6.95 8.84
C GLY A 356 5.01 -8.14 8.25
N PRO A 357 4.09 -8.77 9.02
CA PRO A 357 3.94 -10.22 9.07
C PRO A 357 3.86 -10.78 7.67
N ASP A 358 4.75 -11.74 7.32
CA ASP A 358 5.00 -12.25 5.96
C ASP A 358 3.71 -12.15 5.16
N PRO A 359 3.67 -11.33 4.07
CA PRO A 359 2.44 -10.79 3.51
C PRO A 359 1.37 -11.87 3.48
N VAL A 360 0.32 -11.67 4.26
CA VAL A 360 -0.62 -12.74 4.61
C VAL A 360 -1.54 -12.91 3.41
N GLY A 361 -1.07 -13.70 2.44
CA GLY A 361 -1.62 -13.81 1.10
C GLY A 361 -0.65 -13.30 0.02
N ASP A 362 -0.88 -13.69 -1.23
CA ASP A 362 -0.14 -13.21 -2.41
C ASP A 362 -0.98 -12.24 -3.28
N GLY A 363 -2.16 -11.84 -2.79
CA GLY A 363 -3.07 -10.90 -3.46
C GLY A 363 -3.99 -11.57 -4.49
N THR A 364 -3.90 -12.89 -4.68
CA THR A 364 -4.86 -13.68 -5.47
C THR A 364 -6.17 -13.90 -4.73
N LYS A 365 -7.22 -14.38 -5.43
CA LYS A 365 -8.52 -14.64 -4.77
C LYS A 365 -8.41 -15.78 -3.76
N GLU A 366 -7.55 -16.75 -4.06
CA GLU A 366 -7.28 -17.95 -3.25
C GLU A 366 -6.44 -17.64 -2.01
N LYS A 367 -5.61 -16.60 -2.08
CA LYS A 367 -4.73 -16.12 -1.00
C LYS A 367 -4.74 -14.58 -0.97
N PRO A 368 -5.87 -13.98 -0.57
CA PRO A 368 -6.00 -12.53 -0.52
C PRO A 368 -5.11 -11.96 0.57
N TYR A 369 -4.66 -10.71 0.38
CA TYR A 369 -3.98 -9.98 1.45
C TYR A 369 -4.93 -9.77 2.64
N ASP A 370 -4.43 -9.91 3.86
CA ASP A 370 -5.11 -9.38 5.04
C ASP A 370 -5.08 -7.84 5.04
N VAL A 371 -5.89 -7.23 5.90
CA VAL A 371 -5.94 -5.75 5.99
C VAL A 371 -4.58 -5.16 6.39
N THR A 372 -3.78 -5.83 7.22
CA THR A 372 -2.44 -5.35 7.62
C THR A 372 -1.51 -5.23 6.42
N THR A 373 -1.46 -6.27 5.58
CA THR A 373 -0.67 -6.32 4.35
C THR A 373 -1.21 -5.35 3.30
N ALA A 374 -2.53 -5.25 3.17
CA ALA A 374 -3.15 -4.32 2.21
C ALA A 374 -2.91 -2.84 2.57
N LEU A 375 -2.81 -2.51 3.86
CA LEU A 375 -2.47 -1.18 4.36
C LEU A 375 -1.03 -0.79 4.04
N SER A 376 -0.06 -1.72 4.16
CA SER A 376 1.35 -1.44 3.85
C SER A 376 1.65 -1.37 2.34
N LEU A 377 0.79 -1.98 1.51
CA LEU A 377 0.88 -1.99 0.04
C LEU A 377 0.04 -0.89 -0.66
N SER A 378 -0.81 -0.16 0.07
CA SER A 378 -1.64 0.91 -0.49
C SER A 378 -0.90 2.24 -0.53
N THR A 379 -0.99 2.96 -1.64
CA THR A 379 -0.24 4.22 -1.85
C THR A 379 -1.10 5.28 -2.55
N ALA A 380 -0.70 6.55 -2.53
CA ALA A 380 -1.49 7.65 -3.10
C ALA A 380 -1.70 7.53 -4.62
N THR A 381 -0.70 7.00 -5.34
CA THR A 381 -0.72 6.77 -6.79
C THR A 381 -0.97 5.31 -7.17
N GLY A 382 -1.12 4.42 -6.18
CA GLY A 382 -1.10 2.96 -6.33
C GLY A 382 -1.90 2.40 -7.50
N THR A 383 -1.31 1.41 -8.16
CA THR A 383 -1.82 0.71 -9.35
C THR A 383 -2.00 -0.79 -9.14
N THR A 384 -1.51 -1.32 -8.02
CA THR A 384 -1.59 -2.75 -7.65
C THR A 384 -3.04 -3.20 -7.54
N VAL A 385 -3.48 -4.07 -8.44
CA VAL A 385 -4.77 -4.76 -8.31
C VAL A 385 -4.56 -6.00 -7.44
N ALA A 386 -5.30 -6.10 -6.34
CA ALA A 386 -5.22 -7.23 -5.42
C ALA A 386 -6.58 -7.59 -4.84
N TRP A 387 -6.70 -8.83 -4.38
CA TRP A 387 -7.76 -9.25 -3.47
C TRP A 387 -7.36 -9.00 -2.02
N VAL A 388 -8.26 -8.39 -1.25
CA VAL A 388 -8.09 -8.11 0.17
C VAL A 388 -9.25 -8.69 0.97
N LYS A 389 -8.95 -9.30 2.11
CA LYS A 389 -9.94 -9.89 3.03
C LYS A 389 -9.96 -9.13 4.35
N GLY A 390 -11.15 -8.76 4.82
CA GLY A 390 -11.34 -8.06 6.09
C GLY A 390 -12.80 -7.98 6.53
N TYR A 391 -13.02 -7.58 7.77
CA TYR A 391 -14.34 -7.39 8.35
C TYR A 391 -14.81 -5.95 8.15
N ILE A 392 -16.07 -5.76 7.75
CA ILE A 392 -16.71 -4.44 7.71
C ILE A 392 -16.89 -3.93 9.13
N VAL A 393 -16.19 -2.86 9.52
CA VAL A 393 -16.25 -2.28 10.87
C VAL A 393 -16.93 -0.92 10.92
N GLY A 394 -17.16 -0.27 9.78
CA GLY A 394 -17.80 1.04 9.74
C GLY A 394 -17.74 1.73 8.38
N SER A 395 -17.85 3.04 8.39
CA SER A 395 -17.68 3.90 7.22
C SER A 395 -17.20 5.29 7.62
N VAL A 396 -16.76 6.10 6.65
CA VAL A 396 -16.31 7.47 6.88
C VAL A 396 -17.52 8.33 7.30
N ASN A 397 -17.32 9.13 8.34
CA ASN A 397 -18.28 10.08 8.90
C ASN A 397 -18.90 10.97 7.79
N SER A 398 -20.21 11.18 7.79
CA SER A 398 -20.91 12.00 6.79
C SER A 398 -20.62 13.49 6.93
N ASP A 399 -20.29 13.95 8.14
CA ASP A 399 -20.03 15.37 8.44
C ASP A 399 -18.59 15.79 8.09
N ASN A 400 -17.71 14.84 7.77
CA ASN A 400 -16.36 15.11 7.32
C ASN A 400 -16.38 15.80 5.94
N ALA A 401 -16.18 17.12 5.95
CA ALA A 401 -16.22 17.96 4.77
C ALA A 401 -14.91 17.94 3.95
N SER A 402 -13.78 17.57 4.58
CA SER A 402 -12.46 17.49 3.95
C SER A 402 -12.37 16.37 2.91
N SER A 403 -13.13 15.29 3.10
CA SER A 403 -12.94 14.03 2.37
C SER A 403 -11.53 13.45 2.52
N SER A 404 -10.86 13.77 3.64
CA SER A 404 -9.67 13.10 4.16
C SER A 404 -10.05 12.17 5.32
N VAL A 405 -9.25 11.16 5.65
CA VAL A 405 -9.32 10.44 6.93
C VAL A 405 -7.98 10.62 7.60
N ASP A 406 -7.92 11.53 8.57
CA ASP A 406 -6.70 11.91 9.29
C ASP A 406 -6.84 11.74 10.81
N GLY A 407 -8.07 11.83 11.35
CA GLY A 407 -8.40 11.57 12.76
C GLY A 407 -9.35 10.39 12.99
N PRO A 408 -9.42 9.84 14.22
CA PRO A 408 -10.43 8.85 14.59
C PRO A 408 -11.88 9.36 14.48
N GLU A 409 -12.11 10.67 14.53
CA GLU A 409 -13.41 11.32 14.32
C GLU A 409 -13.95 11.20 12.88
N ASP A 410 -13.07 10.89 11.91
CA ASP A 410 -13.43 10.74 10.50
C ASP A 410 -14.04 9.38 10.18
N ILE A 411 -13.92 8.40 11.07
CA ILE A 411 -14.51 7.07 10.92
C ILE A 411 -15.57 6.86 11.99
N ILE A 412 -16.75 6.38 11.59
CA ILE A 412 -17.75 5.88 12.52
C ILE A 412 -17.78 4.36 12.42
N PHE A 413 -17.41 3.71 13.53
CA PHE A 413 -17.52 2.28 13.74
C PHE A 413 -18.97 1.88 14.02
N GLY A 414 -19.82 2.00 13.00
CA GLY A 414 -21.27 1.82 13.09
C GLY A 414 -22.01 2.21 11.80
N VAL A 415 -23.34 2.34 11.90
CA VAL A 415 -24.24 2.53 10.74
C VAL A 415 -24.99 3.86 10.70
N THR A 416 -24.74 4.76 11.65
CA THR A 416 -25.43 6.06 11.77
C THR A 416 -24.46 7.22 11.60
N GLY A 417 -24.81 8.23 10.78
CA GLY A 417 -23.94 9.39 10.53
C GLY A 417 -22.80 9.12 9.54
N ILE A 418 -22.96 8.13 8.66
CA ILE A 418 -21.95 7.64 7.72
C ILE A 418 -22.29 7.98 6.26
N ARG A 419 -21.28 7.98 5.38
CA ARG A 419 -21.47 8.22 3.93
C ARG A 419 -21.54 6.93 3.11
N ALA A 420 -22.51 6.84 2.19
CA ALA A 420 -22.68 5.70 1.28
C ALA A 420 -21.54 5.54 0.24
N THR A 421 -20.66 6.54 0.10
CA THR A 421 -19.50 6.52 -0.80
C THR A 421 -18.23 5.94 -0.18
N ALA A 422 -18.31 5.46 1.06
CA ALA A 422 -17.21 4.84 1.78
C ALA A 422 -17.64 3.57 2.50
N LEU A 423 -16.67 2.70 2.74
CA LEU A 423 -16.75 1.55 3.65
C LEU A 423 -15.39 1.45 4.36
N VAL A 424 -15.36 0.95 5.58
CA VAL A 424 -14.12 0.75 6.34
C VAL A 424 -14.04 -0.72 6.75
N ILE A 425 -12.92 -1.36 6.41
CA ILE A 425 -12.65 -2.76 6.77
C ILE A 425 -11.44 -2.88 7.70
N ALA A 426 -11.41 -3.91 8.53
CA ALA A 426 -10.31 -4.18 9.47
C ALA A 426 -10.00 -5.68 9.59
N GLY A 427 -8.86 -6.01 10.21
CA GLY A 427 -8.47 -7.41 10.46
C GLY A 427 -9.38 -8.16 11.45
N SER A 428 -10.28 -7.47 12.18
CA SER A 428 -11.29 -8.10 13.04
C SER A 428 -12.57 -7.26 13.10
N ALA A 429 -13.71 -7.91 13.33
CA ALA A 429 -15.04 -7.27 13.37
C ALA A 429 -15.23 -6.23 14.50
N ASN A 430 -14.36 -6.23 15.52
CA ASN A 430 -14.44 -5.35 16.69
C ASN A 430 -13.29 -4.32 16.73
N GLU A 431 -12.52 -4.17 15.65
CA GLU A 431 -11.45 -3.18 15.60
C GLU A 431 -12.02 -1.76 15.60
N THR A 432 -11.42 -0.89 16.41
CA THR A 432 -11.82 0.51 16.60
C THR A 432 -10.62 1.47 16.53
N ASP A 433 -9.40 0.94 16.39
CA ASP A 433 -8.23 1.73 16.00
C ASP A 433 -8.26 1.98 14.49
N TYR A 434 -8.64 3.21 14.11
CA TYR A 434 -8.73 3.64 12.72
C TYR A 434 -7.43 3.45 11.93
N LYS A 435 -6.26 3.38 12.59
CA LYS A 435 -4.95 3.18 11.94
C LYS A 435 -4.71 1.75 11.47
N LYS A 436 -5.52 0.80 11.95
CA LYS A 436 -5.52 -0.61 11.50
C LYS A 436 -6.69 -0.91 10.56
N CYS A 437 -7.40 0.14 10.14
CA CYS A 437 -8.56 0.04 9.29
C CYS A 437 -8.23 0.60 7.90
N MET A 438 -8.69 -0.09 6.87
CA MET A 438 -8.48 0.27 5.47
C MET A 438 -9.76 0.91 4.91
N VAL A 439 -9.60 2.06 4.26
CA VAL A 439 -10.72 2.82 3.71
C VAL A 439 -11.01 2.38 2.27
N ILE A 440 -12.26 2.03 1.98
CA ILE A 440 -12.71 1.61 0.66
C ILE A 440 -13.52 2.76 0.03
N GLY A 441 -13.06 3.28 -1.10
CA GLY A 441 -13.66 4.43 -1.77
C GLY A 441 -14.55 4.05 -2.95
N PHE A 442 -15.86 4.20 -2.79
CA PHE A 442 -16.85 3.91 -3.83
C PHE A 442 -17.06 5.12 -4.76
N GLY A 443 -16.16 5.27 -5.75
CA GLY A 443 -16.30 6.24 -6.83
C GLY A 443 -17.31 5.81 -7.91
N SER A 444 -17.35 6.55 -9.01
CA SER A 444 -18.06 6.15 -10.24
C SER A 444 -17.47 4.89 -10.90
N ASP A 445 -16.27 4.50 -10.46
CA ASP A 445 -15.52 3.29 -10.82
C ASP A 445 -16.05 2.01 -10.15
N SER A 446 -16.83 2.13 -9.07
CA SER A 446 -17.22 1.01 -8.19
C SER A 446 -18.74 0.84 -7.98
N PRO A 447 -19.61 1.04 -9.00
CA PRO A 447 -21.06 1.19 -8.79
C PRO A 447 -21.74 -0.07 -8.24
N ALA A 448 -21.31 -1.27 -8.66
CA ALA A 448 -21.87 -2.53 -8.19
C ALA A 448 -21.48 -2.82 -6.73
N ALA A 449 -20.20 -2.66 -6.38
CA ALA A 449 -19.71 -2.82 -5.02
C ALA A 449 -20.38 -1.82 -4.06
N LYS A 450 -20.54 -0.56 -4.48
CA LYS A 450 -21.29 0.44 -3.70
C LYS A 450 -22.72 -0.03 -3.39
N ALA A 451 -23.44 -0.47 -4.42
CA ALA A 451 -24.84 -0.85 -4.31
C ALA A 451 -25.06 -2.09 -3.43
N ALA A 452 -24.06 -2.96 -3.27
CA ALA A 452 -24.17 -4.19 -2.47
C ALA A 452 -23.61 -4.07 -1.05
N LEU A 453 -22.57 -3.24 -0.84
CA LEU A 453 -21.77 -3.27 0.38
C LEU A 453 -22.03 -2.09 1.33
N ASN A 454 -22.50 -0.93 0.83
CA ASN A 454 -22.48 0.30 1.62
C ASN A 454 -23.44 0.24 2.84
N LEU A 455 -22.94 0.67 4.01
CA LEU A 455 -23.67 0.56 5.29
C LEU A 455 -24.86 1.52 5.45
N VAL A 456 -25.05 2.49 4.55
CA VAL A 456 -26.21 3.40 4.59
C VAL A 456 -27.46 2.68 4.06
N ASP A 457 -27.32 1.99 2.93
CA ASP A 457 -28.40 1.19 2.34
C ASP A 457 -28.49 -0.21 2.97
N HIS A 458 -27.35 -0.75 3.43
CA HIS A 458 -27.20 -2.10 3.99
C HIS A 458 -26.56 -2.12 5.39
N PRO A 459 -27.21 -1.57 6.43
CA PRO A 459 -26.68 -1.59 7.80
C PRO A 459 -26.43 -3.01 8.35
N GLU A 460 -27.12 -4.02 7.82
CA GLU A 460 -26.92 -5.44 8.13
C GLU A 460 -25.58 -6.02 7.67
N ASN A 461 -24.77 -5.25 6.92
CA ASN A 461 -23.43 -5.67 6.50
C ASN A 461 -22.35 -5.40 7.56
N LEU A 462 -22.65 -4.63 8.61
CA LEU A 462 -21.70 -4.38 9.70
C LEU A 462 -21.30 -5.71 10.37
N GLY A 463 -19.99 -5.91 10.56
CA GLY A 463 -19.42 -7.11 11.17
C GLY A 463 -19.25 -8.31 10.22
N LYS A 464 -19.73 -8.25 8.96
CA LYS A 464 -19.49 -9.32 7.97
C LYS A 464 -18.05 -9.28 7.47
N GLU A 465 -17.47 -10.47 7.23
CA GLU A 465 -16.21 -10.59 6.50
C GLU A 465 -16.47 -10.47 4.99
N VAL A 466 -15.62 -9.72 4.30
CA VAL A 466 -15.68 -9.48 2.85
C VAL A 466 -14.34 -9.73 2.19
N LEU A 467 -14.43 -10.16 0.94
CA LEU A 467 -13.33 -10.36 0.01
C LEU A 467 -13.53 -9.38 -1.15
N LEU A 468 -12.61 -8.43 -1.32
CA LEU A 468 -12.73 -7.33 -2.28
C LEU A 468 -11.58 -7.37 -3.28
N GLN A 469 -11.87 -7.28 -4.57
CA GLN A 469 -10.87 -7.02 -5.60
C GLN A 469 -10.91 -5.55 -6.00
N GLY A 470 -9.77 -4.89 -5.98
CA GLY A 470 -9.64 -3.51 -6.46
C GLY A 470 -8.20 -3.05 -6.48
N VAL A 471 -8.02 -1.76 -6.77
CA VAL A 471 -6.71 -1.11 -6.80
C VAL A 471 -6.35 -0.63 -5.40
N LEU A 472 -5.23 -1.10 -4.86
CA LEU A 472 -4.62 -0.64 -3.61
C LEU A 472 -4.14 0.81 -3.79
N LYS A 473 -5.04 1.75 -3.49
CA LYS A 473 -4.86 3.19 -3.72
C LYS A 473 -5.62 3.98 -2.68
N TYR A 474 -5.03 5.09 -2.24
CA TYR A 474 -5.64 5.91 -1.18
C TYR A 474 -7.09 6.30 -1.50
N ALA A 475 -7.95 6.08 -0.52
CA ALA A 475 -9.34 6.49 -0.52
C ALA A 475 -9.52 7.48 0.63
N PHE A 476 -10.14 8.63 0.35
CA PHE A 476 -10.23 9.74 1.30
C PHE A 476 -8.85 10.12 1.87
N SER A 477 -7.84 10.25 1.01
CA SER A 477 -6.45 10.58 1.35
C SER A 477 -5.75 9.65 2.37
N ALA A 478 -6.34 8.50 2.69
CA ALA A 478 -5.79 7.51 3.61
C ALA A 478 -5.54 6.16 2.92
N PRO A 479 -4.63 5.30 3.45
CA PRO A 479 -4.43 3.93 2.99
C PRO A 479 -5.73 3.16 2.79
N GLY A 480 -5.91 2.64 1.59
CA GLY A 480 -7.24 2.26 1.10
C GLY A 480 -7.27 1.50 -0.21
N MET A 481 -8.48 1.29 -0.71
CA MET A 481 -8.74 0.66 -2.01
C MET A 481 -9.79 1.46 -2.80
N LYS A 482 -9.63 1.50 -4.12
CA LYS A 482 -10.57 2.10 -5.07
C LYS A 482 -10.78 1.17 -6.28
N THR A 483 -11.71 1.52 -7.17
CA THR A 483 -12.00 0.74 -8.39
C THR A 483 -12.33 -0.72 -8.04
N ILE A 484 -13.35 -0.92 -7.21
CA ILE A 484 -13.74 -2.24 -6.73
C ILE A 484 -14.46 -2.99 -7.85
N THR A 485 -13.76 -3.93 -8.48
CA THR A 485 -14.23 -4.68 -9.65
C THR A 485 -15.05 -5.90 -9.26
N GLU A 486 -14.61 -6.61 -8.23
CA GLU A 486 -15.30 -7.79 -7.69
C GLU A 486 -15.43 -7.68 -6.17
N HIS A 487 -16.50 -8.26 -5.63
CA HIS A 487 -16.71 -8.37 -4.20
C HIS A 487 -17.47 -9.65 -3.88
N GLU A 488 -17.17 -10.24 -2.75
CA GLU A 488 -17.83 -11.42 -2.22
C GLU A 488 -17.95 -11.23 -0.71
N PHE A 489 -19.14 -11.42 -0.14
CA PHE A 489 -19.21 -11.67 1.30
C PHE A 489 -18.54 -13.02 1.51
N VAL A 490 -17.50 -13.05 2.34
CA VAL A 490 -16.98 -14.34 2.82
C VAL A 490 -18.14 -14.93 3.60
N SER A 491 -18.77 -15.94 3.01
CA SER A 491 -19.84 -16.67 3.67
C SER A 491 -19.31 -17.12 5.02
N SER A 492 -20.07 -16.90 6.09
CA SER A 492 -19.78 -17.49 7.38
C SER A 492 -20.11 -18.99 7.38
N GLU A 493 -19.55 -19.73 6.43
CA GLU A 493 -18.75 -20.88 6.80
C GLU A 493 -17.60 -20.32 7.66
N GLU A 494 -17.91 -20.11 8.94
CA GLU A 494 -16.89 -20.11 9.98
C GLU A 494 -15.98 -21.30 9.67
N PRO A 495 -14.63 -21.16 9.70
CA PRO A 495 -13.78 -22.31 9.50
C PRO A 495 -14.22 -23.37 10.50
N GLU A 496 -14.79 -24.48 9.99
CA GLU A 496 -15.29 -25.63 10.75
C GLU A 496 -14.39 -25.79 11.96
N PRO A 497 -14.88 -25.56 13.20
CA PRO A 497 -14.01 -25.52 14.37
C PRO A 497 -13.46 -26.92 14.59
N GLY A 498 -12.29 -27.15 13.98
CA GLY A 498 -11.95 -28.43 13.36
C GLY A 498 -11.94 -29.57 14.35
N LYS A 499 -13.11 -30.22 14.50
CA LYS A 499 -13.37 -31.36 15.39
C LYS A 499 -12.53 -31.33 16.68
N VAL A 500 -12.61 -30.20 17.40
CA VAL A 500 -11.71 -29.94 18.52
C VAL A 500 -12.05 -30.84 19.71
N TYR A 501 -11.22 -31.85 19.97
CA TYR A 501 -11.44 -32.81 21.06
C TYR A 501 -11.07 -32.25 22.46
N THR A 502 -10.31 -31.16 22.55
CA THR A 502 -10.08 -30.41 23.79
C THR A 502 -11.30 -29.58 24.17
N SER A 503 -11.55 -29.41 25.47
CA SER A 503 -12.68 -28.61 25.98
C SER A 503 -12.21 -27.25 26.50
N SER A 504 -12.89 -26.18 26.12
CA SER A 504 -12.69 -24.81 26.64
C SER A 504 -13.06 -24.67 28.14
N ILE A 505 -13.91 -25.56 28.65
CA ILE A 505 -14.39 -25.56 30.04
C ILE A 505 -13.85 -26.76 30.81
N ALA A 506 -13.69 -26.59 32.12
CA ALA A 506 -13.35 -27.68 33.02
C ALA A 506 -14.47 -28.73 33.08
N LEU A 507 -14.15 -29.96 32.66
CA LEU A 507 -15.00 -31.13 32.86
C LEU A 507 -14.64 -31.83 34.18
N PRO A 508 -15.53 -32.66 34.76
CA PRO A 508 -15.18 -33.44 35.94
C PRO A 508 -13.98 -34.37 35.70
N GLU A 509 -13.14 -34.59 36.72
CA GLU A 509 -11.93 -35.42 36.59
C GLU A 509 -12.12 -36.86 37.08
N GLY A 510 -12.90 -37.06 38.16
CA GLY A 510 -13.04 -38.36 38.84
C GLY A 510 -13.96 -39.33 38.11
N THR A 511 -13.53 -40.58 37.91
CA THR A 511 -14.29 -41.64 37.20
C THR A 511 -15.44 -42.27 38.01
N SER A 512 -15.52 -41.98 39.31
CA SER A 512 -16.65 -42.37 40.17
C SER A 512 -17.87 -41.50 39.87
N THR A 513 -19.05 -42.12 39.76
CA THR A 513 -20.30 -41.38 39.54
C THR A 513 -20.77 -40.67 40.80
N ASP A 514 -21.12 -39.40 40.66
CA ASP A 514 -21.64 -38.57 41.72
C ASP A 514 -23.14 -38.84 42.03
N VAL A 515 -23.75 -37.95 42.83
CA VAL A 515 -25.18 -38.01 43.14
C VAL A 515 -26.06 -37.83 41.90
N ASN A 516 -25.64 -37.00 40.94
CA ASN A 516 -26.31 -36.68 39.68
C ASN A 516 -26.00 -37.70 38.56
N LYS A 517 -25.21 -38.73 38.86
CA LYS A 517 -24.69 -39.72 37.91
C LYS A 517 -23.82 -39.11 36.80
N ALA A 518 -23.21 -37.96 37.07
CA ALA A 518 -22.10 -37.44 36.29
C ALA A 518 -20.78 -38.04 36.79
N SER A 519 -19.81 -38.21 35.89
CA SER A 519 -18.42 -38.48 36.24
C SER A 519 -17.48 -37.93 35.18
N GLY A 520 -16.21 -37.80 35.56
CA GLY A 520 -15.11 -37.57 34.64
C GLY A 520 -14.61 -38.84 33.97
N GLY A 521 -13.46 -38.71 33.34
CA GLY A 521 -12.69 -39.78 32.72
C GLY A 521 -11.84 -39.27 31.57
N LYS A 522 -11.40 -40.19 30.71
CA LYS A 522 -10.70 -39.87 29.47
C LYS A 522 -11.29 -40.62 28.27
N VAL A 523 -11.14 -40.04 27.09
CA VAL A 523 -11.28 -40.71 25.79
C VAL A 523 -9.99 -40.60 24.99
N THR A 524 -9.53 -41.70 24.42
CA THR A 524 -8.47 -41.73 23.42
C THR A 524 -9.10 -41.63 22.04
N VAL A 525 -8.80 -40.55 21.31
CA VAL A 525 -9.15 -40.35 19.90
C VAL A 525 -7.84 -40.18 19.13
N GLU A 526 -7.65 -40.97 18.06
CA GLU A 526 -6.45 -40.94 17.20
C GLU A 526 -5.11 -41.05 17.97
N GLY A 527 -5.12 -41.75 19.10
CA GLY A 527 -3.95 -41.96 19.97
C GLY A 527 -3.72 -40.87 21.03
N THR A 528 -4.51 -39.79 21.04
CA THR A 528 -4.42 -38.70 22.03
C THR A 528 -5.53 -38.81 23.07
N GLU A 529 -5.22 -38.60 24.35
CA GLU A 529 -6.20 -38.60 25.43
C GLU A 529 -6.82 -37.23 25.69
N TYR A 530 -8.14 -37.17 25.80
CA TYR A 530 -8.93 -35.98 26.10
C TYR A 530 -9.84 -36.20 27.33
N PRO A 531 -10.13 -35.17 28.15
CA PRO A 531 -11.09 -35.29 29.24
C PRO A 531 -12.51 -35.49 28.71
N ILE A 532 -13.32 -36.23 29.46
CA ILE A 532 -14.74 -36.45 29.14
C ILE A 532 -15.66 -36.05 30.30
N LEU A 533 -16.90 -35.74 29.94
CA LEU A 533 -18.07 -35.82 30.80
C LEU A 533 -18.84 -37.10 30.48
N LYS A 534 -18.96 -38.00 31.46
CA LYS A 534 -19.85 -39.16 31.37
C LYS A 534 -21.12 -38.87 32.15
N LEU A 535 -22.27 -39.14 31.54
CA LEU A 535 -23.58 -39.04 32.17
C LEU A 535 -24.24 -40.41 32.31
N GLY A 536 -24.95 -40.58 33.42
CA GLY A 536 -25.89 -41.67 33.69
C GLY A 536 -25.26 -43.04 33.93
N THR A 537 -26.14 -44.02 34.08
CA THR A 537 -25.80 -45.45 34.14
C THR A 537 -26.72 -46.24 33.21
N GLY A 538 -26.51 -47.55 33.06
CA GLY A 538 -27.42 -48.38 32.25
C GLY A 538 -28.88 -48.42 32.73
N SER A 539 -29.18 -47.89 33.93
CA SER A 539 -30.54 -47.87 34.52
C SER A 539 -30.98 -46.50 35.06
N ALA A 540 -30.06 -45.59 35.37
CA ALA A 540 -30.33 -44.26 35.92
C ALA A 540 -29.96 -43.14 34.94
N LEU A 541 -30.81 -42.11 34.88
CA LEU A 541 -30.51 -40.86 34.17
C LEU A 541 -29.35 -40.14 34.87
N GLY A 542 -28.64 -39.29 34.14
CA GLY A 542 -27.66 -38.39 34.73
C GLY A 542 -27.68 -37.01 34.10
N PHE A 543 -27.19 -36.02 34.84
CA PHE A 543 -27.05 -34.64 34.36
C PHE A 543 -25.81 -33.96 34.95
N TRP A 544 -25.32 -32.95 34.24
CA TRP A 544 -24.28 -32.04 34.69
C TRP A 544 -24.52 -30.66 34.06
N SER A 545 -24.36 -29.60 34.84
CA SER A 545 -24.40 -28.22 34.34
C SER A 545 -22.99 -27.65 34.36
N SER A 546 -22.64 -26.91 33.31
CA SER A 546 -21.35 -26.22 33.17
C SER A 546 -21.14 -25.19 34.29
N PRO A 547 -19.89 -24.72 34.49
CA PRO A 547 -19.66 -23.39 35.06
C PRO A 547 -20.47 -22.31 34.35
N ALA A 548 -20.70 -21.18 35.02
CA ALA A 548 -21.38 -20.04 34.43
C ALA A 548 -20.60 -19.52 33.20
N LEU A 549 -21.32 -19.15 32.15
CA LEU A 549 -20.74 -18.72 30.88
C LEU A 549 -20.22 -17.28 30.95
N GLN A 550 -19.27 -16.96 30.08
CA GLN A 550 -18.87 -15.56 29.88
C GLN A 550 -19.99 -14.80 29.15
N THR A 551 -20.22 -13.55 29.55
CA THR A 551 -21.17 -12.66 28.86
C THR A 551 -20.76 -12.46 27.41
N GLY A 552 -21.71 -12.62 26.49
CA GLY A 552 -21.46 -12.48 25.05
C GLY A 552 -21.15 -13.80 24.33
N ALA A 553 -21.02 -14.93 25.05
CA ALA A 553 -20.90 -16.24 24.41
C ALA A 553 -22.09 -16.50 23.47
N SER A 554 -21.80 -17.02 22.29
CA SER A 554 -22.68 -17.10 21.13
C SER A 554 -22.66 -18.47 20.44
N LYS A 555 -21.68 -19.34 20.73
CA LYS A 555 -21.61 -20.69 20.15
C LYS A 555 -21.25 -21.76 21.18
N LEU A 556 -21.84 -22.94 21.00
CA LEU A 556 -21.55 -24.16 21.76
C LEU A 556 -21.28 -25.30 20.76
N SER A 557 -20.12 -25.95 20.87
CA SER A 557 -19.83 -27.19 20.14
C SER A 557 -19.26 -28.28 21.05
N PHE A 558 -19.50 -29.54 20.71
CA PHE A 558 -19.06 -30.72 21.47
C PHE A 558 -19.25 -32.02 20.67
N PHE A 559 -18.58 -33.08 21.11
CA PHE A 559 -18.87 -34.45 20.70
C PHE A 559 -19.81 -35.13 21.70
N ALA A 560 -20.74 -35.95 21.22
CA ALA A 560 -21.58 -36.80 22.06
C ALA A 560 -21.78 -38.18 21.45
N VAL A 561 -21.45 -39.24 22.20
CA VAL A 561 -21.61 -40.63 21.76
C VAL A 561 -22.43 -41.49 22.74
N GLY A 562 -23.20 -42.41 22.16
CA GLY A 562 -23.94 -43.45 22.88
C GLY A 562 -23.09 -44.67 23.22
N TRP A 563 -23.72 -45.67 23.85
CA TRP A 563 -23.05 -46.94 24.18
C TRP A 563 -23.07 -47.93 23.02
N THR A 564 -22.02 -48.74 22.83
CA THR A 564 -21.94 -49.68 21.68
C THR A 564 -23.17 -50.60 21.62
N GLY A 565 -23.83 -50.64 20.46
CA GLY A 565 -25.02 -51.47 20.22
C GLY A 565 -26.27 -51.04 21.00
N LYS A 566 -26.34 -49.79 21.48
CA LYS A 566 -27.45 -49.23 22.23
C LYS A 566 -27.95 -47.93 21.61
N THR A 567 -29.25 -47.70 21.71
CA THR A 567 -29.87 -46.40 21.49
C THR A 567 -30.02 -45.66 22.82
N GLY A 568 -29.68 -44.38 22.83
CA GLY A 568 -29.87 -43.47 23.96
C GLY A 568 -30.26 -42.08 23.48
N GLN A 569 -30.29 -41.12 24.41
CA GLN A 569 -30.58 -39.72 24.11
C GLN A 569 -29.73 -38.82 25.01
N LEU A 570 -29.25 -37.72 24.44
CA LEU A 570 -28.74 -36.56 25.15
C LEU A 570 -29.70 -35.39 24.93
N THR A 571 -29.99 -34.64 25.97
CA THR A 571 -30.73 -33.38 25.92
C THR A 571 -29.80 -32.30 26.45
N VAL A 572 -29.61 -31.24 25.67
CA VAL A 572 -28.78 -30.08 26.03
C VAL A 572 -29.71 -28.90 26.28
N ILE A 573 -29.53 -28.21 27.41
CA ILE A 573 -30.43 -27.17 27.89
C ILE A 573 -29.62 -25.93 28.27
N ILE A 574 -30.05 -24.76 27.80
CA ILE A 574 -29.58 -23.47 28.29
C ILE A 574 -30.40 -23.12 29.54
N GLU A 575 -29.75 -23.08 30.70
CA GLU A 575 -30.33 -22.68 31.98
C GLU A 575 -29.88 -21.25 32.34
N ASN A 576 -30.68 -20.56 33.16
CA ASN A 576 -30.33 -19.26 33.75
C ASN A 576 -30.11 -18.07 32.78
N GLY A 577 -30.67 -18.16 31.56
CA GLY A 577 -30.78 -17.05 30.60
C GLY A 577 -30.27 -17.40 29.21
N GLY A 578 -30.96 -16.93 28.18
CA GLY A 578 -30.62 -17.17 26.77
C GLY A 578 -31.36 -18.35 26.12
N THR A 579 -31.20 -18.46 24.81
CA THR A 579 -31.85 -19.46 23.95
C THR A 579 -30.91 -19.92 22.84
N PHE A 580 -31.11 -21.12 22.33
CA PHE A 580 -30.54 -21.52 21.04
C PHE A 580 -31.20 -20.73 19.91
N GLU A 581 -30.54 -20.69 18.76
CA GLU A 581 -31.16 -20.22 17.53
C GLU A 581 -32.51 -20.92 17.25
N GLY A 582 -33.50 -20.11 16.88
CA GLY A 582 -34.92 -20.47 16.86
C GLY A 582 -35.68 -20.21 18.17
N GLY A 583 -35.04 -19.69 19.22
CA GLY A 583 -35.69 -19.28 20.48
C GLY A 583 -36.02 -20.42 21.46
N GLY A 584 -35.62 -21.66 21.15
CA GLY A 584 -35.76 -22.79 22.06
C GLY A 584 -34.66 -22.84 23.12
N THR A 585 -34.98 -23.25 24.35
CA THR A 585 -33.99 -23.43 25.43
C THR A 585 -33.35 -24.82 25.46
N SER A 586 -33.81 -25.77 24.64
CA SER A 586 -33.28 -27.14 24.61
C SER A 586 -33.08 -27.70 23.19
N LYS A 587 -32.12 -28.61 23.05
CA LYS A 587 -31.89 -29.45 21.87
C LYS A 587 -31.87 -30.92 22.31
N VAL A 588 -32.50 -31.79 21.51
CA VAL A 588 -32.56 -33.24 21.75
C VAL A 588 -31.73 -33.95 20.69
N ILE A 589 -30.83 -34.81 21.14
CA ILE A 589 -29.83 -35.52 20.34
C ILE A 589 -30.04 -37.03 20.51
N PRO A 590 -30.39 -37.75 19.43
CA PRO A 590 -30.45 -39.21 19.45
C PRO A 590 -29.02 -39.78 19.45
N LEU A 591 -28.72 -40.69 20.37
CA LEU A 591 -27.41 -41.36 20.44
C LEU A 591 -27.54 -42.80 19.91
N ASP A 592 -27.12 -43.04 18.67
CA ASP A 592 -27.18 -44.36 18.04
C ASP A 592 -25.81 -45.04 18.02
N GLY A 593 -25.48 -45.78 19.09
CA GLY A 593 -24.15 -46.39 19.27
C GLY A 593 -23.85 -47.59 18.38
N LYS A 594 -24.46 -47.71 17.20
CA LYS A 594 -24.31 -48.86 16.27
C LYS A 594 -22.97 -48.91 15.55
N THR A 595 -22.36 -47.75 15.25
CA THR A 595 -21.18 -47.67 14.37
C THR A 595 -19.86 -47.52 15.14
N ALA A 596 -19.82 -46.73 16.23
CA ALA A 596 -18.60 -46.51 17.02
C ALA A 596 -18.86 -46.10 18.50
N GLY A 597 -19.96 -46.58 19.12
CA GLY A 597 -20.33 -46.19 20.49
C GLY A 597 -19.32 -46.62 21.58
N ALA A 598 -19.34 -45.95 22.73
CA ALA A 598 -18.48 -46.22 23.88
C ALA A 598 -18.69 -47.62 24.48
N ALA A 599 -17.60 -48.29 24.87
CA ALA A 599 -17.58 -49.62 25.50
C ALA A 599 -16.85 -49.62 26.85
N ASN A 600 -17.04 -50.66 27.67
CA ASN A 600 -16.27 -50.91 28.90
C ASN A 600 -16.30 -49.76 29.92
N SER A 601 -15.13 -49.27 30.33
CA SER A 601 -14.93 -48.21 31.33
C SER A 601 -13.84 -47.25 30.86
N SER A 602 -13.85 -46.01 31.37
CA SER A 602 -12.77 -45.04 31.14
C SER A 602 -11.39 -45.64 31.49
N PRO A 603 -10.32 -45.38 30.71
CA PRO A 603 -10.30 -44.59 29.48
C PRO A 603 -11.02 -45.30 28.33
N PHE A 604 -11.86 -44.56 27.61
CA PHE A 604 -12.58 -45.06 26.43
C PHE A 604 -11.70 -44.90 25.19
N THR A 605 -11.72 -45.84 24.24
CA THR A 605 -11.15 -45.63 22.90
C THR A 605 -12.31 -45.49 21.92
N ILE A 606 -12.39 -44.35 21.23
CA ILE A 606 -13.51 -44.02 20.34
C ILE A 606 -12.93 -43.42 19.05
N THR A 607 -13.53 -43.77 17.91
CA THR A 607 -13.33 -43.09 16.63
C THR A 607 -14.64 -42.36 16.30
N PRO A 608 -14.77 -41.07 16.64
CA PRO A 608 -16.03 -40.35 16.48
C PRO A 608 -16.38 -40.16 15.01
N ALA A 609 -17.62 -40.43 14.63
CA ALA A 609 -18.13 -40.11 13.31
C ALA A 609 -18.43 -38.60 13.19
N ASP A 610 -18.57 -38.10 11.96
CA ASP A 610 -19.02 -36.73 11.68
C ASP A 610 -20.36 -36.43 12.38
N THR A 611 -21.24 -37.44 12.44
CA THR A 611 -22.55 -37.38 13.12
C THR A 611 -22.49 -37.37 14.65
N ASP A 612 -21.30 -37.57 15.24
CA ASP A 612 -21.11 -37.50 16.69
C ASP A 612 -20.68 -36.10 17.14
N PHE A 613 -20.43 -35.16 16.21
CA PHE A 613 -20.15 -33.75 16.47
C PHE A 613 -21.44 -32.92 16.40
N TYR A 614 -21.57 -31.96 17.32
CA TYR A 614 -22.74 -31.10 17.44
C TYR A 614 -22.28 -29.66 17.67
N GLU A 615 -22.91 -28.73 16.95
CA GLU A 615 -22.72 -27.29 17.11
C GLU A 615 -24.07 -26.56 17.16
N TYR A 616 -24.18 -25.55 18.00
CA TYR A 616 -25.36 -24.70 18.14
C TYR A 616 -24.99 -23.22 18.36
N THR A 617 -25.60 -22.36 17.57
CA THR A 617 -25.71 -20.92 17.84
C THR A 617 -26.57 -20.67 19.08
N MET A 618 -26.12 -19.76 19.92
CA MET A 618 -26.75 -19.33 21.18
C MET A 618 -26.96 -17.81 21.18
N THR A 619 -28.00 -17.36 21.88
CA THR A 619 -28.47 -15.97 21.87
C THR A 619 -28.92 -15.55 23.27
N GLY A 620 -28.77 -14.28 23.62
CA GLY A 620 -29.22 -13.76 24.93
C GLY A 620 -28.47 -14.33 26.14
N ILE A 621 -27.23 -14.77 25.96
CA ILE A 621 -26.41 -15.39 27.00
C ILE A 621 -25.90 -14.34 28.01
N THR A 622 -25.92 -14.69 29.29
CA THR A 622 -25.61 -13.81 30.43
C THR A 622 -24.52 -14.42 31.30
N ALA A 623 -23.91 -13.62 32.19
CA ALA A 623 -22.95 -14.11 33.20
C ALA A 623 -23.53 -15.13 34.20
N SER A 624 -24.84 -15.34 34.25
CA SER A 624 -25.48 -16.39 35.06
C SER A 624 -25.83 -17.65 34.26
N THR A 625 -25.78 -17.58 32.92
CA THR A 625 -26.18 -18.68 32.04
C THR A 625 -25.29 -19.91 32.25
N THR A 626 -25.87 -21.11 32.15
CA THR A 626 -25.16 -22.40 32.23
C THR A 626 -25.69 -23.37 31.19
N ILE A 627 -24.83 -24.24 30.64
CA ILE A 627 -25.24 -25.33 29.75
C ILE A 627 -25.38 -26.61 30.55
N LYS A 628 -26.58 -27.19 30.55
CA LYS A 628 -26.86 -28.49 31.15
C LYS A 628 -26.92 -29.57 30.09
N PHE A 629 -26.09 -30.58 30.28
CA PHE A 629 -26.16 -31.85 29.56
C PHE A 629 -26.91 -32.85 30.44
N THR A 630 -27.94 -33.50 29.92
CA THR A 630 -28.71 -34.51 30.66
C THR A 630 -29.17 -35.64 29.74
N THR A 631 -29.24 -36.87 30.26
CA THR A 631 -29.85 -38.00 29.53
C THR A 631 -31.37 -38.09 29.73
N GLU A 632 -31.98 -37.08 30.36
CA GLU A 632 -33.43 -36.95 30.49
C GLU A 632 -34.15 -37.02 29.14
N GLY A 633 -35.21 -37.83 29.10
CA GLY A 633 -35.90 -38.26 27.87
C GLY A 633 -35.48 -39.65 27.37
N ALA A 634 -34.30 -40.16 27.74
CA ALA A 634 -33.85 -41.49 27.33
C ALA A 634 -34.73 -42.62 27.90
N THR A 635 -35.44 -43.32 27.00
CA THR A 635 -36.33 -44.45 27.33
C THR A 635 -35.62 -45.81 27.39
N SER A 636 -34.42 -45.91 26.81
CA SER A 636 -33.62 -47.14 26.73
C SER A 636 -32.28 -47.00 27.44
N ASP A 637 -31.17 -46.76 26.74
CA ASP A 637 -29.87 -46.53 27.40
C ASP A 637 -29.77 -45.08 27.86
N LYS A 638 -29.46 -44.89 29.15
CA LYS A 638 -29.47 -43.59 29.82
C LYS A 638 -28.08 -42.99 29.97
N ARG A 639 -27.12 -43.45 29.16
CA ARG A 639 -25.72 -43.01 29.18
C ARG A 639 -25.36 -42.17 27.97
N ALA A 640 -24.51 -41.18 28.20
CA ALA A 640 -23.83 -40.40 27.18
C ALA A 640 -22.37 -40.18 27.59
N ILE A 641 -21.47 -40.13 26.61
CA ILE A 641 -20.10 -39.60 26.78
C ILE A 641 -20.02 -38.32 25.95
N ILE A 642 -19.59 -37.22 26.58
CA ILE A 642 -19.44 -35.90 25.99
C ILE A 642 -17.98 -35.45 26.14
N PHE A 643 -17.40 -34.82 25.12
CA PHE A 643 -16.04 -34.27 25.13
C PHE A 643 -15.90 -33.16 24.07
N GLY A 644 -14.75 -32.49 24.02
CA GLY A 644 -14.55 -31.37 23.10
C GLY A 644 -15.48 -30.19 23.34
N VAL A 645 -15.88 -29.92 24.59
CA VAL A 645 -16.91 -28.92 24.91
C VAL A 645 -16.33 -27.51 24.80
N ASN A 646 -16.67 -26.84 23.69
CA ASN A 646 -16.18 -25.52 23.34
C ASN A 646 -17.31 -24.50 23.38
N ILE A 647 -17.07 -23.41 24.10
CA ILE A 647 -18.00 -22.29 24.24
C ILE A 647 -17.24 -21.02 23.83
N LYS A 648 -17.75 -20.33 22.81
CA LYS A 648 -17.21 -19.08 22.28
C LYS A 648 -18.23 -17.96 22.46
#